data_AF-A0A2A2QGL3-F1
#
_entry.id   AF-A0A2A2QGL3-F1
#
_cell.length_a   1.000
_cell.length_b   1.000
_cell.length_c   1.000
_cell.angle_alpha   90.00
_cell.angle_beta   90.00
_cell.angle_gamma   90.00
#
_symmetry.space_group_name_H-M   'P 1'
#
loop_
_entity.id
_entity.type
_entity.pdbx_description
1 polymer ?
#
loop_
_entity_poly.entity_id
_entity_poly.type
_entity_poly.pdbx_seq_one_letter_code
_entity_poly.pdbx_strand_id
1 'polypeptide(L)'
;MKTRTLNTAHLSFPLATATAALLGLLTTPAAHAAVRTWSGGSGDWETNVQGGWNGVWAASGDTGTFNGPGGTVTVKSAITTGAAALAFTAGHYTLQSDDATERVVTLGNDNITLGNGVTTSIGSNVTLSRAAALTFDGNTKATSTLNINSGGKATNSGAAFTIKEATVNVNTGGTIQSDASLVVGNTTDGATLNVLGGTVTVGIGNAGALFILGNTAANSPTVNFKITGGSLGFTDAGDSLAHSLRVGPLTTGAGVVTAMIDLEGGVVAVRGVYESKSTYSSTLNLHGGTLKALASNSDYLKVDNIWIKSGGAIFDSNGKTITVTKNLLTDVSFLGGGLTLNDTAVTKGTLTLSGASITYTGPTLVSSGKLVVPSTHAGTGAATVSANATLGVTVSGTSQWQPASLALADPCTLEFNTVQNPGTTTAALLPGTAVATVANVTINVKSISGAATPGNSYPLVGQVSATTGYTLGTEPAGVTGHLAVSGTTLVYVVDSSAGVWTGADLTNPTWWDIATTTNWDGKALINTPAGGYAEGDNVRFDDTATPASPVTVEIQAPVAPGNMTFANSSAKNYTVTSSGAIGIGGSGTLTKTGSGTLTLSSSNSYSGGTNVSGNGALVLQHGNAAGSGTINFASTQTGIAATFTLNGGIDVTNAMILRADTGRNGIYSSGGNNTLSGNLTITNNAANIMAFYNVDAAGLGATFTVGGATPNSTTITADTFSSSISFRCQNLGNFGILNSRINAPNATVDVNVNGNWTINSTGNSWAVTALLNGGIIKLGANDALATGAVVNLDGTGYADLNGFNQTVAGLAGSGSTGKIVNHSTTSDSILTLAGLTADRNFIGAITDGNNGRITSLVMNGSGRTQTLSGTNTYSGDTTVNAGTLTLSNAPDPLNANAANDASTITIASTGATLDLTFTGTDKVDKLVIGSTQQANGVYGKVGSALPVMGISQITGDGTLTVGDGTPAGFSSWITGTFANDTVPGGQQGPNDDFDKDGISNLVEYAIAGQDPTVGNPTIGTFSAGTLSFTKREGTSGLTYAIQKSTDLGITDAWIEVTGGSYVNDASTISFTLTPGTPAKNFLRLQVLSN
;
A
#
# COMPACT_ATOMS: atom_id res chain seq x y z
N MET A 1 -17.29 -72.02 -50.86
CA MET A 1 -18.13 -73.12 -51.39
C MET A 1 -19.55 -72.61 -51.61
N LYS A 2 -20.27 -73.27 -52.53
CA LYS A 2 -21.69 -73.13 -52.88
C LYS A 2 -22.71 -73.05 -51.69
N THR A 3 -23.77 -72.22 -51.86
CA THR A 3 -25.22 -72.51 -51.61
C THR A 3 -25.73 -72.78 -50.16
N ARG A 4 -27.03 -72.67 -49.78
CA ARG A 4 -28.32 -72.16 -50.37
C ARG A 4 -29.41 -72.01 -49.26
N THR A 5 -30.39 -71.11 -49.51
CA THR A 5 -31.87 -71.24 -49.37
C THR A 5 -32.52 -71.97 -48.16
N LEU A 6 -33.53 -71.36 -47.48
CA LEU A 6 -34.95 -71.83 -47.48
C LEU A 6 -35.97 -70.79 -46.91
N ASN A 7 -37.27 -71.14 -46.82
CA ASN A 7 -38.42 -70.22 -46.91
C ASN A 7 -39.65 -70.62 -46.03
N THR A 8 -40.59 -69.67 -45.80
CA THR A 8 -42.07 -69.77 -45.59
C THR A 8 -42.81 -70.22 -44.28
N ALA A 9 -43.71 -69.32 -43.82
CA ALA A 9 -45.17 -69.45 -43.49
C ALA A 9 -45.73 -69.79 -42.06
N HIS A 10 -46.76 -69.03 -41.58
CA HIS A 10 -48.19 -69.46 -41.32
C HIS A 10 -49.14 -68.47 -40.52
N LEU A 11 -50.42 -68.31 -40.97
CA LEU A 11 -51.70 -67.91 -40.25
C LEU A 11 -51.87 -66.45 -39.68
N SER A 12 -53.03 -65.85 -39.28
CA SER A 12 -54.52 -66.15 -39.27
C SER A 12 -55.45 -64.88 -39.14
N PHE A 13 -56.79 -65.03 -38.87
CA PHE A 13 -57.88 -63.99 -38.75
C PHE A 13 -58.59 -63.95 -37.34
N PRO A 14 -59.75 -63.26 -37.00
CA PRO A 14 -60.60 -62.20 -37.66
C PRO A 14 -61.23 -61.02 -36.79
N LEU A 15 -61.72 -59.98 -37.51
CA LEU A 15 -62.84 -58.98 -37.36
C LEU A 15 -63.79 -58.81 -36.11
N ALA A 16 -64.14 -57.55 -35.69
CA ALA A 16 -65.54 -57.01 -35.48
C ALA A 16 -65.73 -55.61 -34.75
N THR A 17 -66.41 -54.66 -35.45
CA THR A 17 -67.51 -53.70 -35.05
C THR A 17 -67.47 -52.67 -33.89
N ALA A 18 -67.78 -51.38 -34.19
CA ALA A 18 -68.80 -50.51 -33.54
C ALA A 18 -68.97 -49.14 -34.27
N THR A 19 -70.16 -48.51 -34.23
CA THR A 19 -70.53 -47.26 -34.96
C THR A 19 -71.29 -46.23 -34.08
N ALA A 20 -70.98 -44.93 -34.20
CA ALA A 20 -71.89 -43.82 -33.82
C ALA A 20 -71.49 -42.43 -34.39
N ALA A 21 -72.49 -41.57 -34.61
CA ALA A 21 -72.45 -40.09 -34.68
C ALA A 21 -71.78 -39.36 -35.88
N LEU A 22 -72.62 -39.18 -36.90
CA LEU A 22 -72.65 -38.22 -38.02
C LEU A 22 -72.26 -36.74 -37.71
N LEU A 23 -71.48 -36.14 -38.63
CA LEU A 23 -71.28 -34.69 -38.93
C LEU A 23 -70.82 -33.71 -37.82
N GLY A 24 -69.50 -33.53 -37.73
CA GLY A 24 -68.87 -32.20 -37.70
C GLY A 24 -68.07 -32.03 -39.00
N LEU A 25 -68.54 -31.18 -39.92
CA LEU A 25 -68.02 -31.10 -41.30
C LEU A 25 -66.87 -30.06 -41.42
N LEU A 26 -65.99 -30.26 -42.41
CA LEU A 26 -64.84 -29.41 -42.83
C LEU A 26 -63.55 -29.46 -41.97
N THR A 27 -62.59 -30.30 -42.39
CA THR A 27 -61.17 -29.91 -42.58
C THR A 27 -60.57 -30.67 -43.78
N THR A 28 -59.48 -30.13 -44.32
CA THR A 28 -58.86 -30.41 -45.63
C THR A 28 -58.37 -31.85 -45.88
N PRO A 29 -58.28 -32.31 -47.14
CA PRO A 29 -57.61 -33.57 -47.50
C PRO A 29 -56.10 -33.50 -47.23
N ALA A 30 -55.47 -34.66 -47.05
CA ALA A 30 -54.03 -34.77 -46.82
C ALA A 30 -53.21 -34.27 -48.04
N ALA A 31 -52.15 -33.51 -47.78
CA ALA A 31 -51.23 -33.04 -48.80
C ALA A 31 -50.37 -34.21 -49.33
N HIS A 32 -50.44 -34.47 -50.64
CA HIS A 32 -49.46 -35.31 -51.32
C HIS A 32 -48.17 -34.52 -51.52
N ALA A 33 -47.02 -35.09 -51.15
CA ALA A 33 -45.71 -34.53 -51.50
C ALA A 33 -45.47 -34.70 -53.01
N ALA A 34 -45.16 -33.60 -53.71
CA ALA A 34 -44.86 -33.64 -55.14
C ALA A 34 -43.36 -33.52 -55.38
N VAL A 35 -42.77 -34.54 -56.00
CA VAL A 35 -41.43 -34.43 -56.59
C VAL A 35 -41.54 -33.60 -57.87
N ARG A 36 -40.78 -32.52 -57.95
CA ARG A 36 -40.97 -31.45 -58.92
C ARG A 36 -39.67 -31.14 -59.66
N THR A 37 -39.65 -31.37 -60.97
CA THR A 37 -38.43 -31.38 -61.80
C THR A 37 -38.38 -30.23 -62.81
N TRP A 38 -37.30 -29.46 -62.79
CA TRP A 38 -36.96 -28.39 -63.73
C TRP A 38 -35.95 -28.90 -64.78
N SER A 39 -36.36 -28.97 -66.06
CA SER A 39 -35.53 -29.47 -67.16
C SER A 39 -35.27 -28.46 -68.29
N GLY A 40 -35.79 -27.23 -68.18
CA GLY A 40 -35.88 -26.27 -69.30
C GLY A 40 -34.64 -25.41 -69.59
N GLY A 41 -33.57 -25.50 -68.79
CA GLY A 41 -32.41 -24.62 -68.89
C GLY A 41 -32.58 -23.33 -68.06
N SER A 42 -32.15 -22.17 -68.60
CA SER A 42 -32.30 -20.85 -67.95
C SER A 42 -33.77 -20.41 -67.86
N GLY A 43 -34.15 -19.72 -66.79
CA GLY A 43 -35.49 -19.16 -66.59
C GLY A 43 -35.70 -18.60 -65.19
N ASP A 44 -36.88 -18.05 -64.90
CA ASP A 44 -37.18 -17.59 -63.54
C ASP A 44 -37.81 -18.71 -62.72
N TRP A 45 -37.36 -18.92 -61.48
CA TRP A 45 -37.99 -19.86 -60.54
C TRP A 45 -39.44 -19.43 -60.19
N GLU A 46 -39.79 -18.16 -60.44
CA GLU A 46 -41.00 -17.51 -59.93
C GLU A 46 -41.96 -16.93 -61.01
N THR A 47 -41.74 -17.12 -62.32
CA THR A 47 -42.68 -16.58 -63.34
C THR A 47 -43.75 -17.55 -63.83
N ASN A 48 -44.95 -16.99 -63.99
CA ASN A 48 -46.22 -17.67 -64.11
C ASN A 48 -46.71 -17.70 -65.59
N VAL A 49 -46.31 -18.73 -66.36
CA VAL A 49 -46.85 -18.97 -67.71
C VAL A 49 -47.06 -20.48 -67.98
N GLN A 50 -48.33 -20.86 -68.13
CA GLN A 50 -48.89 -22.10 -68.72
C GLN A 50 -48.04 -23.39 -68.68
N GLY A 51 -48.37 -24.31 -67.76
CA GLY A 51 -47.94 -25.71 -67.89
C GLY A 51 -47.76 -26.55 -66.63
N GLY A 52 -48.64 -26.46 -65.63
CA GLY A 52 -48.69 -27.45 -64.52
C GLY A 52 -48.02 -27.06 -63.20
N TRP A 53 -47.66 -25.78 -63.00
CA TRP A 53 -46.99 -25.29 -61.78
C TRP A 53 -47.76 -24.11 -61.21
N ASN A 54 -48.73 -24.39 -60.35
CA ASN A 54 -49.69 -23.38 -59.88
C ASN A 54 -49.44 -23.04 -58.41
N GLY A 55 -49.03 -21.78 -58.16
CA GLY A 55 -49.30 -21.01 -56.94
C GLY A 55 -48.80 -21.54 -55.59
N VAL A 56 -47.79 -20.86 -55.04
CA VAL A 56 -47.37 -20.87 -53.63
C VAL A 56 -46.87 -22.24 -53.10
N TRP A 57 -45.57 -22.34 -52.86
CA TRP A 57 -44.96 -23.43 -52.08
C TRP A 57 -45.28 -23.29 -50.57
N ALA A 58 -46.56 -23.40 -50.21
CA ALA A 58 -47.08 -23.34 -48.84
C ALA A 58 -47.57 -24.70 -48.31
N ALA A 59 -47.22 -25.80 -48.99
CA ALA A 59 -47.36 -27.14 -48.46
C ALA A 59 -45.98 -27.68 -48.07
N SER A 60 -45.82 -28.06 -46.81
CA SER A 60 -44.64 -28.76 -46.30
C SER A 60 -44.52 -30.15 -46.96
N GLY A 61 -43.85 -30.24 -48.11
CA GLY A 61 -43.71 -31.53 -48.82
C GLY A 61 -42.83 -31.57 -50.08
N ASP A 62 -42.76 -30.49 -50.86
CA ASP A 62 -42.25 -30.57 -52.25
C ASP A 62 -40.71 -30.55 -52.41
N THR A 63 -40.21 -31.27 -53.42
CA THR A 63 -38.79 -31.41 -53.80
C THR A 63 -38.43 -30.54 -55.01
N GLY A 64 -37.31 -29.80 -54.97
CA GLY A 64 -36.82 -29.03 -56.13
C GLY A 64 -35.68 -29.75 -56.86
N THR A 65 -35.95 -30.37 -58.01
CA THR A 65 -34.94 -31.13 -58.78
C THR A 65 -34.62 -30.45 -60.11
N PHE A 66 -33.38 -29.98 -60.29
CA PHE A 66 -32.86 -29.49 -61.56
C PHE A 66 -32.22 -30.65 -62.34
N ASN A 67 -32.72 -30.91 -63.55
CA ASN A 67 -32.34 -32.05 -64.39
C ASN A 67 -32.50 -31.68 -65.88
N GLY A 68 -31.49 -31.00 -66.45
CA GLY A 68 -31.57 -30.45 -67.81
C GLY A 68 -30.21 -29.98 -68.34
N PRO A 69 -30.18 -29.16 -69.40
CA PRO A 69 -28.94 -28.73 -70.05
C PRO A 69 -28.11 -27.72 -69.23
N GLY A 70 -28.61 -27.23 -68.09
CA GLY A 70 -28.02 -26.13 -67.34
C GLY A 70 -28.48 -24.74 -67.77
N GLY A 71 -28.08 -23.71 -67.02
CA GLY A 71 -28.45 -22.32 -67.26
C GLY A 71 -28.51 -21.45 -66.01
N THR A 72 -28.89 -20.19 -66.18
CA THR A 72 -29.10 -19.25 -65.07
C THR A 72 -30.56 -19.25 -64.65
N VAL A 73 -30.81 -19.46 -63.36
CA VAL A 73 -32.13 -19.52 -62.74
C VAL A 73 -32.31 -18.31 -61.84
N THR A 74 -33.28 -17.45 -62.19
CA THR A 74 -33.53 -16.19 -61.49
C THR A 74 -34.55 -16.38 -60.37
N VAL A 75 -34.17 -16.03 -59.14
CA VAL A 75 -35.02 -16.03 -57.95
C VAL A 75 -35.63 -14.64 -57.79
N LYS A 76 -36.98 -14.53 -57.84
CA LYS A 76 -37.69 -13.23 -57.77
C LYS A 76 -38.37 -12.92 -56.44
N SER A 77 -38.42 -13.90 -55.55
CA SER A 77 -39.11 -13.81 -54.26
C SER A 77 -38.36 -14.65 -53.21
N ALA A 78 -38.81 -14.62 -51.96
CA ALA A 78 -38.31 -15.56 -50.95
C ALA A 78 -39.02 -16.91 -51.09
N ILE A 79 -38.24 -17.98 -51.25
CA ILE A 79 -38.74 -19.34 -51.51
C ILE A 79 -38.57 -20.17 -50.24
N THR A 80 -39.55 -21.05 -49.93
CA THR A 80 -39.38 -22.09 -48.91
C THR A 80 -39.66 -23.46 -49.53
N THR A 81 -38.67 -24.34 -49.52
CA THR A 81 -38.82 -25.73 -49.97
C THR A 81 -39.46 -26.58 -48.87
N GLY A 82 -40.14 -27.66 -49.26
CA GLY A 82 -40.88 -28.50 -48.34
C GLY A 82 -40.03 -29.57 -47.65
N ALA A 83 -40.63 -30.74 -47.43
CA ALA A 83 -40.00 -31.84 -46.70
C ALA A 83 -38.85 -32.56 -47.45
N ALA A 84 -38.32 -32.00 -48.55
CA ALA A 84 -37.45 -32.71 -49.48
C ALA A 84 -36.34 -31.84 -50.12
N ALA A 85 -35.34 -32.51 -50.69
CA ALA A 85 -34.07 -31.94 -51.15
C ALA A 85 -34.15 -30.85 -52.22
N LEU A 86 -33.07 -30.06 -52.29
CA LEU A 86 -32.71 -29.26 -53.47
C LEU A 86 -31.64 -30.05 -54.25
N ALA A 87 -32.00 -30.61 -55.40
CA ALA A 87 -31.13 -31.52 -56.15
C ALA A 87 -30.76 -30.96 -57.53
N PHE A 88 -29.47 -30.97 -57.88
CA PHE A 88 -28.95 -30.63 -59.22
C PHE A 88 -28.35 -31.89 -59.83
N THR A 89 -29.12 -32.59 -60.65
CA THR A 89 -28.82 -33.98 -61.06
C THR A 89 -28.13 -34.09 -62.42
N ALA A 90 -28.30 -33.12 -63.31
CA ALA A 90 -27.60 -33.00 -64.59
C ALA A 90 -27.59 -31.53 -65.06
N GLY A 91 -26.55 -31.12 -65.80
CA GLY A 91 -26.35 -29.74 -66.26
C GLY A 91 -25.61 -28.84 -65.26
N HIS A 92 -25.19 -27.65 -65.68
CA HIS A 92 -24.54 -26.66 -64.80
C HIS A 92 -25.49 -25.47 -64.55
N TYR A 93 -25.73 -25.12 -63.29
CA TYR A 93 -26.74 -24.10 -62.92
C TYR A 93 -26.15 -22.94 -62.12
N THR A 94 -26.70 -21.74 -62.31
CA THR A 94 -26.42 -20.57 -61.47
C THR A 94 -27.72 -19.99 -60.94
N LEU A 95 -27.91 -19.95 -59.62
CA LEU A 95 -29.00 -19.23 -58.96
C LEU A 95 -28.60 -17.76 -58.82
N GLN A 96 -29.47 -16.80 -59.15
CA GLN A 96 -29.22 -15.37 -58.91
C GLN A 96 -30.51 -14.62 -58.57
N SER A 97 -30.43 -13.48 -57.87
CA SER A 97 -31.56 -12.57 -57.70
C SER A 97 -31.96 -11.90 -59.02
N ASP A 98 -33.20 -11.44 -59.12
CA ASP A 98 -33.63 -10.53 -60.20
C ASP A 98 -33.19 -9.08 -60.00
N ASP A 99 -32.76 -8.71 -58.80
CA ASP A 99 -32.33 -7.36 -58.46
C ASP A 99 -31.11 -7.31 -57.50
N ALA A 100 -30.82 -6.11 -57.00
CA ALA A 100 -29.73 -5.87 -56.06
C ALA A 100 -30.04 -6.31 -54.61
N THR A 101 -31.23 -6.85 -54.33
CA THR A 101 -31.68 -7.23 -52.99
C THR A 101 -31.55 -8.74 -52.74
N GLU A 102 -31.34 -9.10 -51.48
CA GLU A 102 -31.16 -10.48 -51.03
C GLU A 102 -32.46 -11.30 -51.17
N ARG A 103 -32.37 -12.42 -51.90
CA ARG A 103 -33.44 -13.40 -52.08
C ARG A 103 -33.10 -14.66 -51.30
N VAL A 104 -33.94 -14.99 -50.32
CA VAL A 104 -33.71 -16.14 -49.43
C VAL A 104 -34.43 -17.37 -49.97
N VAL A 105 -33.69 -18.47 -50.14
CA VAL A 105 -34.21 -19.81 -50.41
C VAL A 105 -34.04 -20.63 -49.14
N THR A 106 -35.16 -20.82 -48.41
CA THR A 106 -35.20 -21.59 -47.17
C THR A 106 -35.38 -23.07 -47.48
N LEU A 107 -34.51 -23.90 -46.91
CA LEU A 107 -34.51 -25.34 -47.06
C LEU A 107 -35.32 -25.98 -45.92
N GLY A 108 -36.14 -26.98 -46.23
CA GLY A 108 -36.90 -27.71 -45.22
C GLY A 108 -36.06 -28.81 -44.55
N ASN A 109 -36.22 -30.07 -44.98
CA ASN A 109 -35.68 -31.22 -44.23
C ASN A 109 -34.36 -31.79 -44.78
N ASP A 110 -34.07 -31.63 -46.07
CA ASP A 110 -33.11 -32.46 -46.80
C ASP A 110 -31.92 -31.68 -47.39
N ASN A 111 -30.89 -32.44 -47.81
CA ASN A 111 -29.59 -31.93 -48.29
C ASN A 111 -29.70 -31.18 -49.63
N ILE A 112 -28.62 -30.46 -49.98
CA ILE A 112 -28.38 -30.01 -51.35
C ILE A 112 -27.56 -31.10 -52.06
N THR A 113 -28.17 -31.76 -53.05
CA THR A 113 -27.57 -32.91 -53.72
C THR A 113 -27.06 -32.52 -55.10
N LEU A 114 -25.80 -32.80 -55.41
CA LEU A 114 -25.18 -32.55 -56.71
C LEU A 114 -24.87 -33.89 -57.40
N GLY A 115 -25.33 -34.06 -58.64
CA GLY A 115 -24.99 -35.23 -59.47
C GLY A 115 -23.50 -35.22 -59.85
N ASN A 116 -22.91 -36.40 -60.06
CA ASN A 116 -21.50 -36.56 -60.43
C ASN A 116 -21.07 -35.63 -61.59
N GLY A 117 -20.14 -34.71 -61.32
CA GLY A 117 -19.61 -33.75 -62.29
C GLY A 117 -20.50 -32.51 -62.55
N VAL A 118 -21.59 -32.34 -61.79
CA VAL A 118 -22.42 -31.12 -61.83
C VAL A 118 -21.69 -29.96 -61.16
N THR A 119 -21.83 -28.77 -61.75
CA THR A 119 -21.37 -27.51 -61.15
C THR A 119 -22.58 -26.61 -60.93
N THR A 120 -22.84 -26.27 -59.67
CA THR A 120 -23.88 -25.33 -59.27
C THR A 120 -23.24 -24.07 -58.69
N SER A 121 -23.81 -22.91 -58.97
CA SER A 121 -23.33 -21.62 -58.45
C SER A 121 -24.44 -20.87 -57.72
N ILE A 122 -24.13 -20.33 -56.54
CA ILE A 122 -24.92 -19.33 -55.84
C ILE A 122 -24.36 -17.97 -56.27
N GLY A 123 -25.11 -17.26 -57.12
CA GLY A 123 -24.79 -15.96 -57.67
C GLY A 123 -25.29 -14.79 -56.84
N SER A 124 -25.35 -13.62 -57.47
CA SER A 124 -25.63 -12.33 -56.83
C SER A 124 -26.91 -12.36 -55.99
N ASN A 125 -26.75 -11.98 -54.72
CA ASN A 125 -27.82 -11.73 -53.75
C ASN A 125 -28.77 -12.92 -53.53
N VAL A 126 -28.28 -14.16 -53.61
CA VAL A 126 -29.05 -15.36 -53.23
C VAL A 126 -28.50 -15.95 -51.95
N THR A 127 -29.39 -16.15 -50.97
CA THR A 127 -29.07 -16.78 -49.69
C THR A 127 -29.77 -18.13 -49.56
N LEU A 128 -29.02 -19.21 -49.58
CA LEU A 128 -29.53 -20.53 -49.18
C LEU A 128 -29.49 -20.61 -47.64
N SER A 129 -30.65 -20.86 -47.01
CA SER A 129 -30.80 -20.85 -45.55
C SER A 129 -31.42 -22.16 -45.04
N ARG A 130 -30.92 -22.74 -43.94
CA ARG A 130 -31.57 -23.88 -43.26
C ARG A 130 -31.51 -23.76 -41.74
N ALA A 131 -32.65 -23.85 -41.06
CA ALA A 131 -32.75 -23.84 -39.58
C ALA A 131 -32.45 -25.23 -38.97
N ALA A 132 -31.43 -25.91 -39.49
CA ALA A 132 -30.93 -27.20 -39.01
C ALA A 132 -29.44 -27.32 -39.39
N ALA A 133 -28.90 -28.54 -39.46
CA ALA A 133 -27.65 -28.80 -40.22
C ALA A 133 -27.77 -28.25 -41.65
N LEU A 134 -26.71 -28.18 -42.45
CA LEU A 134 -26.82 -27.92 -43.89
C LEU A 134 -25.76 -28.71 -44.65
N THR A 135 -26.17 -29.70 -45.44
CA THR A 135 -25.25 -30.58 -46.15
C THR A 135 -25.28 -30.32 -47.64
N PHE A 136 -24.10 -30.08 -48.24
CA PHE A 136 -23.87 -30.17 -49.67
C PHE A 136 -23.29 -31.54 -49.99
N ASP A 137 -23.96 -32.32 -50.83
CA ASP A 137 -23.75 -33.76 -51.01
C ASP A 137 -23.50 -34.09 -52.49
N GLY A 138 -22.28 -34.48 -52.85
CA GLY A 138 -21.89 -34.81 -54.23
C GLY A 138 -22.38 -36.17 -54.75
N ASN A 139 -23.22 -36.88 -53.98
CA ASN A 139 -23.98 -38.05 -54.42
C ASN A 139 -23.12 -39.11 -55.14
N THR A 140 -22.12 -39.62 -54.43
CA THR A 140 -21.16 -40.70 -54.77
C THR A 140 -19.78 -40.34 -55.34
N LYS A 141 -19.47 -39.09 -55.75
CA LYS A 141 -18.07 -38.69 -56.13
C LYS A 141 -17.72 -37.21 -55.95
N ALA A 142 -16.49 -36.96 -55.48
CA ALA A 142 -15.85 -35.65 -55.27
C ALA A 142 -15.58 -34.78 -56.54
N THR A 143 -16.24 -35.07 -57.65
CA THR A 143 -16.16 -34.33 -58.92
C THR A 143 -17.14 -33.16 -59.01
N SER A 144 -18.19 -33.20 -58.19
CA SER A 144 -19.25 -32.19 -58.15
C SER A 144 -18.78 -30.90 -57.46
N THR A 145 -19.17 -29.74 -57.98
CA THR A 145 -18.70 -28.43 -57.50
C THR A 145 -19.84 -27.49 -57.14
N LEU A 146 -19.76 -26.85 -55.97
CA LEU A 146 -20.55 -25.66 -55.63
C LEU A 146 -19.65 -24.42 -55.67
N ASN A 147 -20.05 -23.39 -56.41
CA ASN A 147 -19.46 -22.05 -56.30
C ASN A 147 -20.38 -21.14 -55.48
N ILE A 148 -19.82 -20.38 -54.54
CA ILE A 148 -20.50 -19.29 -53.85
C ILE A 148 -19.83 -18.01 -54.32
N ASN A 149 -20.49 -17.30 -55.22
CA ASN A 149 -19.98 -16.12 -55.91
C ASN A 149 -20.28 -14.84 -55.13
N SER A 150 -19.80 -13.69 -55.62
CA SER A 150 -20.04 -12.38 -55.02
C SER A 150 -21.53 -12.13 -54.75
N GLY A 151 -21.88 -11.80 -53.50
CA GLY A 151 -23.26 -11.61 -53.04
C GLY A 151 -24.06 -12.91 -52.81
N GLY A 152 -23.50 -14.07 -53.14
CA GLY A 152 -24.07 -15.37 -52.82
C GLY A 152 -23.74 -15.78 -51.38
N LYS A 153 -24.70 -16.38 -50.69
CA LYS A 153 -24.57 -16.81 -49.29
C LYS A 153 -25.15 -18.20 -49.05
N ALA A 154 -24.47 -18.99 -48.24
CA ALA A 154 -25.01 -20.21 -47.64
C ALA A 154 -24.98 -20.09 -46.12
N THR A 155 -26.13 -20.23 -45.45
CA THR A 155 -26.28 -19.98 -44.01
C THR A 155 -27.08 -21.08 -43.32
N ASN A 156 -26.73 -21.42 -42.08
CA ASN A 156 -27.51 -22.40 -41.32
C ASN A 156 -27.42 -22.21 -39.78
N SER A 157 -28.45 -22.67 -39.07
CA SER A 157 -28.54 -22.56 -37.61
C SER A 157 -28.93 -23.90 -36.93
N GLY A 158 -28.45 -24.11 -35.70
CA GLY A 158 -28.86 -25.25 -34.86
C GLY A 158 -28.00 -26.53 -34.94
N ALA A 159 -27.49 -26.93 -36.11
CA ALA A 159 -26.56 -28.07 -36.24
C ALA A 159 -25.54 -27.86 -37.37
N ALA A 160 -24.64 -28.82 -37.62
CA ALA A 160 -23.44 -28.58 -38.44
C ALA A 160 -23.71 -28.28 -39.93
N PHE A 161 -22.97 -27.32 -40.50
CA PHE A 161 -22.77 -27.21 -41.95
C PHE A 161 -21.81 -28.32 -42.39
N THR A 162 -22.12 -29.07 -43.45
CA THR A 162 -21.34 -30.23 -43.90
C THR A 162 -21.09 -30.18 -45.40
N ILE A 163 -19.84 -30.37 -45.82
CA ILE A 163 -19.44 -30.57 -47.20
C ILE A 163 -19.11 -32.05 -47.38
N LYS A 164 -19.95 -32.74 -48.14
CA LYS A 164 -19.93 -34.18 -48.34
C LYS A 164 -19.67 -34.48 -49.82
N GLU A 165 -18.60 -35.20 -50.12
CA GLU A 165 -18.34 -35.76 -51.46
C GLU A 165 -18.28 -34.71 -52.59
N ALA A 166 -17.91 -33.46 -52.28
CA ALA A 166 -17.99 -32.34 -53.21
C ALA A 166 -16.85 -31.32 -52.98
N THR A 167 -16.61 -30.48 -53.98
CA THR A 167 -15.78 -29.27 -53.86
C THR A 167 -16.68 -28.05 -53.67
N VAL A 168 -16.41 -27.23 -52.66
CA VAL A 168 -17.07 -25.93 -52.47
C VAL A 168 -16.03 -24.82 -52.63
N ASN A 169 -16.30 -23.87 -53.53
CA ASN A 169 -15.49 -22.69 -53.77
C ASN A 169 -16.22 -21.46 -53.21
N VAL A 170 -15.65 -20.80 -52.20
CA VAL A 170 -16.11 -19.51 -51.68
C VAL A 170 -15.30 -18.42 -52.37
N ASN A 171 -15.83 -17.94 -53.49
CA ASN A 171 -15.19 -16.92 -54.34
C ASN A 171 -15.26 -15.54 -53.69
N THR A 172 -14.51 -14.57 -54.24
CA THR A 172 -14.49 -13.19 -53.74
C THR A 172 -15.91 -12.61 -53.60
N GLY A 173 -16.23 -12.13 -52.39
CA GLY A 173 -17.55 -11.62 -52.03
C GLY A 173 -18.64 -12.67 -51.73
N GLY A 174 -18.34 -13.96 -51.86
CA GLY A 174 -19.22 -15.06 -51.43
C GLY A 174 -19.08 -15.35 -49.93
N THR A 175 -20.14 -15.86 -49.31
CA THR A 175 -20.20 -16.07 -47.85
C THR A 175 -20.70 -17.47 -47.45
N ILE A 176 -20.01 -18.12 -46.51
CA ILE A 176 -20.56 -19.21 -45.69
C ILE A 176 -20.73 -18.70 -44.26
N GLN A 177 -21.89 -18.98 -43.67
CA GLN A 177 -22.21 -18.65 -42.29
C GLN A 177 -22.80 -19.88 -41.58
N SER A 178 -22.28 -20.25 -40.42
CA SER A 178 -22.86 -21.30 -39.58
C SER A 178 -22.90 -20.88 -38.11
N ASP A 179 -24.04 -21.07 -37.46
CA ASP A 179 -24.18 -20.90 -36.01
C ASP A 179 -23.69 -22.16 -35.25
N ALA A 180 -23.15 -23.15 -35.96
CA ALA A 180 -22.61 -24.39 -35.42
C ALA A 180 -21.24 -24.71 -36.04
N SER A 181 -20.79 -25.95 -35.90
CA SER A 181 -19.56 -26.43 -36.54
C SER A 181 -19.70 -26.53 -38.07
N LEU A 182 -18.62 -26.25 -38.79
CA LEU A 182 -18.48 -26.49 -40.22
C LEU A 182 -17.61 -27.72 -40.44
N VAL A 183 -18.05 -28.67 -41.25
CA VAL A 183 -17.37 -29.95 -41.51
C VAL A 183 -17.05 -30.09 -43.00
N VAL A 184 -15.82 -30.50 -43.32
CA VAL A 184 -15.40 -30.95 -44.65
C VAL A 184 -15.06 -32.43 -44.58
N GLY A 185 -15.79 -33.24 -45.35
CA GLY A 185 -15.87 -34.70 -45.21
C GLY A 185 -17.02 -35.12 -44.29
N ASN A 186 -17.44 -36.38 -44.43
CA ASN A 186 -18.29 -37.14 -43.48
C ASN A 186 -18.44 -38.62 -43.93
N THR A 187 -17.60 -39.13 -44.85
CA THR A 187 -17.95 -40.30 -45.69
C THR A 187 -16.76 -41.19 -46.06
N THR A 188 -16.98 -42.09 -47.02
CA THR A 188 -15.96 -42.93 -47.69
C THR A 188 -15.12 -42.18 -48.72
N ASP A 189 -15.54 -40.99 -49.15
CA ASP A 189 -14.95 -40.25 -50.27
C ASP A 189 -14.38 -38.89 -49.84
N GLY A 190 -13.60 -38.25 -50.71
CA GLY A 190 -12.96 -36.96 -50.43
C GLY A 190 -13.94 -35.77 -50.48
N ALA A 191 -13.56 -34.66 -49.87
CA ALA A 191 -14.29 -33.39 -49.93
C ALA A 191 -13.32 -32.22 -49.84
N THR A 192 -13.66 -31.09 -50.46
CA THR A 192 -12.78 -29.92 -50.57
C THR A 192 -13.53 -28.62 -50.26
N LEU A 193 -12.94 -27.76 -49.44
CA LEU A 193 -13.34 -26.37 -49.28
C LEU A 193 -12.21 -25.45 -49.75
N ASN A 194 -12.48 -24.64 -50.78
CA ASN A 194 -11.57 -23.60 -51.28
C ASN A 194 -12.14 -22.23 -50.90
N VAL A 195 -11.38 -21.40 -50.19
CA VAL A 195 -11.71 -20.00 -49.91
C VAL A 195 -10.80 -19.13 -50.77
N LEU A 196 -11.35 -18.61 -51.86
CA LEU A 196 -10.58 -17.96 -52.93
C LEU A 196 -10.58 -16.42 -52.82
N GLY A 197 -11.25 -15.88 -51.81
CA GLY A 197 -11.47 -14.45 -51.63
C GLY A 197 -12.72 -14.10 -50.80
N GLY A 198 -13.60 -15.08 -50.54
CA GLY A 198 -14.81 -14.88 -49.74
C GLY A 198 -14.61 -15.06 -48.22
N THR A 199 -15.73 -15.11 -47.49
CA THR A 199 -15.75 -15.16 -46.02
C THR A 199 -16.41 -16.44 -45.54
N VAL A 200 -15.79 -17.12 -44.56
CA VAL A 200 -16.35 -18.28 -43.86
C VAL A 200 -16.41 -18.02 -42.37
N THR A 201 -17.63 -17.87 -41.84
CA THR A 201 -17.87 -17.63 -40.41
C THR A 201 -18.52 -18.84 -39.76
N VAL A 202 -17.93 -19.33 -38.66
CA VAL A 202 -18.34 -20.56 -37.97
C VAL A 202 -18.66 -20.25 -36.51
N GLY A 203 -19.64 -20.94 -35.92
CA GLY A 203 -19.94 -20.89 -34.48
C GLY A 203 -20.59 -19.62 -33.94
N ILE A 204 -21.42 -18.94 -34.75
CA ILE A 204 -22.10 -17.70 -34.29
C ILE A 204 -23.02 -17.99 -33.10
N GLY A 205 -22.76 -17.34 -31.97
CA GLY A 205 -23.46 -17.59 -30.70
C GLY A 205 -23.20 -18.97 -30.07
N ASN A 206 -22.22 -19.72 -30.58
CA ASN A 206 -21.93 -21.09 -30.17
C ASN A 206 -20.47 -21.25 -29.74
N ALA A 207 -20.25 -21.14 -28.43
CA ALA A 207 -18.96 -21.27 -27.77
C ALA A 207 -18.34 -22.69 -27.80
N GLY A 208 -18.96 -23.65 -28.50
CA GLY A 208 -18.47 -25.03 -28.67
C GLY A 208 -18.15 -25.42 -30.12
N ALA A 209 -18.38 -24.54 -31.10
CA ALA A 209 -18.26 -24.86 -32.52
C ALA A 209 -16.81 -25.06 -32.99
N LEU A 210 -16.62 -25.90 -34.01
CA LEU A 210 -15.32 -26.23 -34.61
C LEU A 210 -15.38 -26.15 -36.13
N PHE A 211 -14.22 -25.96 -36.77
CA PHE A 211 -14.04 -26.24 -38.18
C PHE A 211 -13.36 -27.61 -38.31
N ILE A 212 -14.05 -28.60 -38.87
CA ILE A 212 -13.66 -30.02 -38.80
C ILE A 212 -13.29 -30.53 -40.18
N LEU A 213 -12.10 -31.13 -40.30
CA LEU A 213 -11.69 -31.92 -41.45
C LEU A 213 -11.72 -33.40 -41.05
N GLY A 214 -12.68 -34.18 -41.56
CA GLY A 214 -12.88 -35.53 -41.05
C GLY A 214 -13.85 -36.39 -41.85
N ASN A 215 -13.46 -37.64 -42.06
CA ASN A 215 -14.29 -38.67 -42.69
C ASN A 215 -14.70 -39.75 -41.69
N THR A 216 -15.75 -40.52 -42.02
CA THR A 216 -16.34 -41.54 -41.11
C THR A 216 -15.83 -42.96 -41.36
N ALA A 217 -15.16 -43.21 -42.49
CA ALA A 217 -14.54 -44.48 -42.81
C ALA A 217 -13.01 -44.43 -42.69
N ALA A 218 -12.39 -45.60 -42.53
CA ALA A 218 -10.94 -45.76 -42.59
C ALA A 218 -10.46 -45.75 -44.04
N ASN A 219 -9.30 -45.13 -44.31
CA ASN A 219 -8.67 -45.09 -45.64
C ASN A 219 -9.49 -44.35 -46.71
N SER A 220 -10.39 -43.45 -46.32
CA SER A 220 -11.06 -42.54 -47.26
C SER A 220 -10.05 -41.61 -47.96
N PRO A 221 -10.35 -41.10 -49.17
CA PRO A 221 -9.56 -40.06 -49.83
C PRO A 221 -9.40 -38.80 -48.96
N THR A 222 -8.34 -38.03 -49.24
CA THR A 222 -7.97 -36.81 -48.53
C THR A 222 -9.11 -35.78 -48.51
N VAL A 223 -9.37 -35.20 -47.34
CA VAL A 223 -10.18 -33.99 -47.19
C VAL A 223 -9.29 -32.75 -47.25
N ASN A 224 -9.68 -31.75 -48.02
CA ASN A 224 -8.84 -30.58 -48.32
C ASN A 224 -9.51 -29.29 -47.83
N PHE A 225 -8.75 -28.44 -47.15
CA PHE A 225 -9.08 -27.04 -46.96
C PHE A 225 -7.97 -26.19 -47.55
N LYS A 226 -8.32 -25.31 -48.48
CA LYS A 226 -7.40 -24.39 -49.12
C LYS A 226 -7.92 -22.97 -49.00
N ILE A 227 -7.04 -22.03 -48.67
CA ILE A 227 -7.34 -20.59 -48.69
C ILE A 227 -6.24 -19.84 -49.46
N THR A 228 -6.64 -19.08 -50.47
CA THR A 228 -5.74 -18.23 -51.28
C THR A 228 -6.02 -16.74 -51.06
N GLY A 229 -7.13 -16.40 -50.41
CA GLY A 229 -7.57 -15.04 -50.12
C GLY A 229 -8.85 -15.05 -49.29
N GLY A 230 -9.31 -13.89 -48.82
CA GLY A 230 -10.49 -13.81 -47.96
C GLY A 230 -10.21 -14.26 -46.53
N SER A 231 -11.21 -14.80 -45.83
CA SER A 231 -11.08 -15.18 -44.42
C SER A 231 -11.90 -16.40 -44.00
N LEU A 232 -11.38 -17.11 -43.00
CA LEU A 232 -12.10 -18.10 -42.20
C LEU A 232 -11.95 -17.75 -40.71
N GLY A 233 -13.03 -17.74 -39.93
CA GLY A 233 -12.97 -17.40 -38.52
C GLY A 233 -14.24 -17.67 -37.71
N PHE A 234 -14.18 -17.33 -36.42
CA PHE A 234 -15.25 -17.50 -35.43
C PHE A 234 -15.56 -16.15 -34.78
N THR A 235 -16.79 -15.95 -34.31
CA THR A 235 -17.27 -14.66 -33.77
C THR A 235 -17.11 -14.49 -32.25
N ASP A 236 -16.88 -15.58 -31.51
CA ASP A 236 -16.69 -15.58 -30.06
C ASP A 236 -15.28 -16.06 -29.69
N ALA A 237 -14.84 -15.77 -28.45
CA ALA A 237 -13.47 -16.06 -28.00
C ALA A 237 -13.38 -16.67 -26.57
N GLY A 238 -14.43 -17.38 -26.12
CA GLY A 238 -14.51 -18.00 -24.78
C GLY A 238 -13.51 -19.16 -24.55
N ASP A 239 -13.12 -19.40 -23.29
CA ASP A 239 -11.82 -20.01 -22.93
C ASP A 239 -11.64 -21.54 -23.06
N SER A 240 -12.25 -22.17 -24.07
CA SER A 240 -12.12 -23.61 -24.32
C SER A 240 -11.36 -23.93 -25.62
N LEU A 241 -11.19 -25.22 -25.95
CA LEU A 241 -10.64 -25.67 -27.25
C LEU A 241 -11.61 -25.52 -28.43
N ALA A 242 -12.81 -24.97 -28.20
CA ALA A 242 -13.71 -24.53 -29.27
C ALA A 242 -13.02 -23.51 -30.20
N HIS A 243 -13.66 -23.20 -31.32
CA HIS A 243 -13.20 -22.21 -32.29
C HIS A 243 -11.81 -22.52 -32.87
N SER A 244 -11.55 -23.81 -33.07
CA SER A 244 -10.32 -24.37 -33.61
C SER A 244 -10.56 -25.11 -34.92
N LEU A 245 -9.50 -25.29 -35.72
CA LEU A 245 -9.48 -26.26 -36.81
C LEU A 245 -9.10 -27.64 -36.24
N ARG A 246 -10.01 -28.61 -36.34
CA ARG A 246 -9.83 -29.98 -35.85
C ARG A 246 -9.72 -30.97 -37.00
N VAL A 247 -8.68 -31.80 -36.99
CA VAL A 247 -8.60 -32.98 -37.85
C VAL A 247 -9.07 -34.24 -37.11
N GLY A 248 -9.88 -35.04 -37.80
CA GLY A 248 -10.27 -36.39 -37.38
C GLY A 248 -11.79 -36.60 -37.35
N PRO A 249 -12.23 -37.84 -37.10
CA PRO A 249 -13.58 -38.29 -37.42
C PRO A 249 -14.65 -37.70 -36.50
N LEU A 250 -15.89 -37.74 -36.98
CA LEU A 250 -17.09 -37.33 -36.24
C LEU A 250 -17.63 -38.43 -35.29
N THR A 251 -17.16 -39.68 -35.43
CA THR A 251 -17.62 -40.83 -34.64
C THR A 251 -16.44 -41.62 -34.04
N THR A 252 -16.69 -42.26 -32.91
CA THR A 252 -15.71 -43.12 -32.22
C THR A 252 -15.57 -44.46 -32.95
N GLY A 253 -14.64 -44.55 -33.90
CA GLY A 253 -14.30 -45.83 -34.55
C GLY A 253 -13.69 -45.74 -35.95
N ALA A 254 -13.76 -44.59 -36.61
CA ALA A 254 -13.15 -44.42 -37.93
C ALA A 254 -11.61 -44.51 -37.86
N GLY A 255 -11.01 -45.08 -38.91
CA GLY A 255 -9.56 -45.26 -39.03
C GLY A 255 -8.84 -44.00 -39.51
N VAL A 256 -7.69 -44.19 -40.18
CA VAL A 256 -6.81 -43.10 -40.59
C VAL A 256 -7.55 -42.11 -41.50
N VAL A 257 -7.61 -40.86 -41.04
CA VAL A 257 -8.04 -39.69 -41.83
C VAL A 257 -6.78 -38.99 -42.34
N THR A 258 -6.75 -38.70 -43.64
CA THR A 258 -5.73 -37.84 -44.25
C THR A 258 -6.35 -36.47 -44.53
N ALA A 259 -5.73 -35.40 -44.05
CA ALA A 259 -6.20 -34.03 -44.27
C ALA A 259 -5.08 -33.13 -44.79
N MET A 260 -5.39 -32.32 -45.81
CA MET A 260 -4.51 -31.27 -46.32
C MET A 260 -5.09 -29.89 -45.99
N ILE A 261 -4.25 -29.02 -45.44
CA ILE A 261 -4.56 -27.63 -45.13
C ILE A 261 -3.54 -26.75 -45.86
N ASP A 262 -3.98 -26.05 -46.90
CA ASP A 262 -3.13 -25.18 -47.74
C ASP A 262 -3.45 -23.70 -47.50
N LEU A 263 -2.56 -23.02 -46.77
CA LEU A 263 -2.68 -21.58 -46.46
C LEU A 263 -1.82 -20.76 -47.42
N GLU A 264 -2.30 -20.60 -48.65
CA GLU A 264 -1.65 -19.86 -49.76
C GLU A 264 -1.95 -18.35 -49.74
N GLY A 265 -2.81 -17.90 -48.83
CA GLY A 265 -3.16 -16.50 -48.63
C GLY A 265 -4.31 -16.34 -47.64
N GLY A 266 -4.88 -15.14 -47.56
CA GLY A 266 -6.02 -14.85 -46.67
C GLY A 266 -5.69 -14.93 -45.17
N VAL A 267 -6.73 -14.93 -44.34
CA VAL A 267 -6.63 -14.98 -42.88
C VAL A 267 -7.45 -16.14 -42.30
N VAL A 268 -6.83 -16.96 -41.47
CA VAL A 268 -7.46 -18.03 -40.69
C VAL A 268 -7.38 -17.66 -39.21
N ALA A 269 -8.49 -17.23 -38.63
CA ALA A 269 -8.60 -16.82 -37.24
C ALA A 269 -9.11 -17.98 -36.38
N VAL A 270 -8.24 -18.57 -35.55
CA VAL A 270 -8.51 -19.80 -34.77
C VAL A 270 -7.92 -19.75 -33.37
N ARG A 271 -8.44 -20.57 -32.46
CA ARG A 271 -7.81 -20.89 -31.17
C ARG A 271 -6.67 -21.91 -31.30
N GLY A 272 -6.66 -22.71 -32.36
CA GLY A 272 -5.57 -23.62 -32.72
C GLY A 272 -5.90 -24.50 -33.93
N VAL A 273 -4.93 -25.32 -34.35
CA VAL A 273 -5.04 -26.34 -35.40
C VAL A 273 -4.56 -27.67 -34.80
N TYR A 274 -5.45 -28.66 -34.64
CA TYR A 274 -5.10 -29.89 -33.91
C TYR A 274 -5.72 -31.18 -34.46
N GLU A 275 -5.01 -32.30 -34.27
CA GLU A 275 -5.52 -33.65 -34.48
C GLU A 275 -6.19 -34.21 -33.22
N SER A 276 -7.32 -34.90 -33.41
CA SER A 276 -8.10 -35.48 -32.30
C SER A 276 -7.55 -36.81 -31.74
N LYS A 277 -6.59 -37.45 -32.43
CA LYS A 277 -5.76 -38.58 -31.95
C LYS A 277 -4.44 -38.59 -32.71
N SER A 278 -3.39 -39.13 -32.09
CA SER A 278 -2.02 -39.25 -32.64
C SER A 278 -1.84 -40.35 -33.71
N THR A 279 -2.91 -40.78 -34.36
CA THR A 279 -2.91 -41.82 -35.41
C THR A 279 -3.57 -41.32 -36.70
N TYR A 280 -3.74 -39.99 -36.82
CA TYR A 280 -4.28 -39.31 -37.99
C TYR A 280 -3.17 -38.51 -38.63
N SER A 281 -3.08 -38.54 -39.95
CA SER A 281 -2.00 -37.89 -40.69
C SER A 281 -2.53 -36.60 -41.32
N SER A 282 -2.17 -35.45 -40.76
CA SER A 282 -2.45 -34.17 -41.40
C SER A 282 -1.21 -33.41 -41.85
N THR A 283 -1.39 -32.64 -42.92
CA THR A 283 -0.37 -31.80 -43.53
C THR A 283 -0.86 -30.36 -43.57
N LEU A 284 -0.18 -29.50 -42.83
CA LEU A 284 -0.38 -28.05 -42.83
C LEU A 284 0.72 -27.40 -43.68
N ASN A 285 0.34 -26.87 -44.83
CA ASN A 285 1.21 -26.14 -45.74
C ASN A 285 1.03 -24.64 -45.52
N LEU A 286 2.07 -23.98 -45.00
CA LEU A 286 2.10 -22.54 -44.76
C LEU A 286 2.78 -21.85 -45.95
N HIS A 287 2.01 -21.07 -46.70
CA HIS A 287 2.42 -20.50 -47.99
C HIS A 287 1.92 -19.05 -48.19
N GLY A 288 2.04 -18.20 -47.18
CA GLY A 288 1.65 -16.77 -47.23
C GLY A 288 0.28 -16.45 -46.63
N GLY A 289 -0.51 -17.46 -46.23
CA GLY A 289 -1.70 -17.25 -45.41
C GLY A 289 -1.38 -16.89 -43.96
N THR A 290 -2.21 -16.05 -43.34
CA THR A 290 -2.04 -15.59 -41.96
C THR A 290 -2.84 -16.45 -40.98
N LEU A 291 -2.17 -17.05 -40.00
CA LEU A 291 -2.80 -17.65 -38.82
C LEU A 291 -2.94 -16.60 -37.72
N LYS A 292 -4.19 -16.21 -37.41
CA LYS A 292 -4.50 -15.21 -36.37
C LYS A 292 -5.04 -15.88 -35.11
N ALA A 293 -4.43 -15.60 -33.97
CA ALA A 293 -4.83 -16.19 -32.70
C ALA A 293 -6.10 -15.54 -32.14
N LEU A 294 -7.10 -16.35 -31.80
CA LEU A 294 -8.26 -15.92 -31.02
C LEU A 294 -8.00 -15.95 -29.51
N ALA A 295 -7.03 -16.75 -29.06
CA ALA A 295 -6.72 -16.95 -27.64
C ALA A 295 -5.27 -17.37 -27.40
N SER A 296 -4.85 -17.33 -26.14
CA SER A 296 -3.57 -17.94 -25.73
C SER A 296 -3.70 -19.46 -25.76
N ASN A 297 -2.68 -20.16 -26.26
CA ASN A 297 -2.69 -21.61 -26.41
C ASN A 297 -1.26 -22.17 -26.37
N SER A 298 -0.99 -23.08 -25.44
CA SER A 298 0.33 -23.74 -25.26
C SER A 298 0.64 -24.83 -26.30
N ASP A 299 -0.31 -25.18 -27.17
CA ASP A 299 -0.17 -26.19 -28.23
C ASP A 299 -0.98 -25.76 -29.48
N TYR A 300 -0.64 -24.57 -30.01
CA TYR A 300 -1.40 -23.87 -31.05
C TYR A 300 -1.46 -24.60 -32.39
N LEU A 301 -0.37 -25.29 -32.77
CA LEU A 301 -0.31 -26.17 -33.94
C LEU A 301 0.11 -27.58 -33.52
N LYS A 302 -0.85 -28.49 -33.50
CA LYS A 302 -0.74 -29.88 -33.07
C LYS A 302 -1.18 -30.84 -34.19
N VAL A 303 -0.44 -30.80 -35.28
CA VAL A 303 -0.61 -31.61 -36.49
C VAL A 303 0.66 -32.40 -36.79
N ASP A 304 0.59 -33.46 -37.58
CA ASP A 304 1.75 -34.30 -37.90
C ASP A 304 2.84 -33.58 -38.69
N ASN A 305 2.50 -32.96 -39.83
CA ASN A 305 3.47 -32.30 -40.71
C ASN A 305 3.14 -30.81 -40.90
N ILE A 306 4.10 -29.92 -40.62
CA ILE A 306 3.99 -28.48 -40.88
C ILE A 306 5.10 -28.07 -41.85
N TRP A 307 4.73 -27.84 -43.12
CA TRP A 307 5.67 -27.46 -44.17
C TRP A 307 5.62 -25.95 -44.43
N ILE A 308 6.79 -25.33 -44.44
CA ILE A 308 6.97 -23.93 -44.80
C ILE A 308 7.36 -23.88 -46.28
N LYS A 309 6.44 -23.38 -47.11
CA LYS A 309 6.62 -23.22 -48.57
C LYS A 309 7.12 -21.81 -48.90
N SER A 310 7.44 -21.54 -50.16
CA SER A 310 8.10 -20.32 -50.67
C SER A 310 7.58 -18.97 -50.11
N GLY A 311 6.26 -18.79 -49.96
CA GLY A 311 5.64 -17.58 -49.38
C GLY A 311 5.63 -17.50 -47.85
N GLY A 312 6.11 -18.54 -47.16
CA GLY A 312 6.35 -18.56 -45.71
C GLY A 312 5.14 -18.76 -44.82
N ALA A 313 5.39 -18.86 -43.52
CA ALA A 313 4.38 -18.81 -42.47
C ALA A 313 4.19 -17.37 -41.97
N ILE A 314 2.94 -16.94 -41.83
CA ILE A 314 2.59 -15.65 -41.22
C ILE A 314 1.72 -15.92 -40.00
N PHE A 315 2.15 -15.43 -38.83
CA PHE A 315 1.39 -15.48 -37.59
C PHE A 315 1.03 -14.06 -37.13
N ASP A 316 -0.20 -13.91 -36.68
CA ASP A 316 -0.67 -12.76 -35.92
C ASP A 316 -1.08 -13.26 -34.53
N SER A 317 -0.21 -13.06 -33.53
CA SER A 317 -0.49 -13.46 -32.16
C SER A 317 -1.60 -12.63 -31.51
N ASN A 318 -2.02 -11.50 -32.11
CA ASN A 318 -3.22 -10.75 -31.73
C ASN A 318 -3.33 -10.46 -30.21
N GLY A 319 -2.20 -10.12 -29.57
CA GLY A 319 -2.13 -9.86 -28.13
C GLY A 319 -2.20 -11.10 -27.24
N LYS A 320 -2.04 -12.32 -27.80
CA LYS A 320 -2.11 -13.61 -27.10
C LYS A 320 -0.75 -14.28 -26.98
N THR A 321 -0.62 -15.24 -26.07
CA THR A 321 0.57 -16.10 -25.98
C THR A 321 0.27 -17.45 -26.61
N ILE A 322 0.86 -17.73 -27.76
CA ILE A 322 0.72 -18.98 -28.50
C ILE A 322 2.05 -19.73 -28.59
N THR A 323 2.01 -21.05 -28.50
CA THR A 323 3.20 -21.92 -28.59
C THR A 323 3.01 -22.98 -29.66
N VAL A 324 4.01 -23.19 -30.51
CA VAL A 324 4.05 -24.28 -31.48
C VAL A 324 5.07 -25.33 -31.03
N THR A 325 4.56 -26.49 -30.62
CA THR A 325 5.34 -27.63 -30.09
C THR A 325 5.88 -28.55 -31.18
N LYS A 326 5.27 -28.50 -32.38
CA LYS A 326 5.64 -29.29 -33.55
C LYS A 326 6.77 -28.62 -34.35
N ASN A 327 7.47 -29.41 -35.16
CA ASN A 327 8.53 -28.91 -36.03
C ASN A 327 7.95 -28.13 -37.23
N LEU A 328 8.48 -26.93 -37.49
CA LEU A 328 8.26 -26.21 -38.75
C LEU A 328 9.39 -26.61 -39.71
N LEU A 329 9.02 -27.28 -40.82
CA LEU A 329 9.97 -27.94 -41.71
C LEU A 329 10.09 -27.22 -43.07
N THR A 330 11.28 -27.21 -43.68
CA THR A 330 11.43 -26.80 -45.09
C THR A 330 10.72 -27.79 -46.02
N ASP A 331 9.83 -27.30 -46.89
CA ASP A 331 9.40 -28.09 -48.05
C ASP A 331 10.56 -28.19 -49.06
N VAL A 332 11.12 -29.39 -49.23
CA VAL A 332 12.25 -29.66 -50.14
C VAL A 332 11.91 -29.41 -51.62
N SER A 333 10.62 -29.30 -51.96
CA SER A 333 10.13 -28.99 -53.30
C SER A 333 9.92 -27.49 -53.54
N PHE A 334 9.81 -26.70 -52.47
CA PHE A 334 9.49 -25.26 -52.50
C PHE A 334 10.40 -24.50 -51.52
N LEU A 335 11.70 -24.52 -51.79
CA LEU A 335 12.75 -23.90 -50.96
C LEU A 335 12.56 -22.39 -50.77
N GLY A 336 13.09 -21.86 -49.67
CA GLY A 336 13.15 -20.42 -49.38
C GLY A 336 12.01 -19.87 -48.51
N GLY A 337 11.08 -20.74 -48.06
CA GLY A 337 10.01 -20.37 -47.16
C GLY A 337 10.49 -19.91 -45.77
N GLY A 338 10.03 -18.74 -45.32
CA GLY A 338 10.40 -18.11 -44.05
C GLY A 338 9.28 -18.05 -43.01
N LEU A 339 9.49 -17.29 -41.95
CA LEU A 339 8.54 -17.04 -40.86
C LEU A 339 8.38 -15.53 -40.62
N THR A 340 7.14 -15.05 -40.55
CA THR A 340 6.82 -13.68 -40.15
C THR A 340 5.89 -13.68 -38.93
N LEU A 341 6.28 -12.99 -37.86
CA LEU A 341 5.38 -12.59 -36.78
C LEU A 341 4.95 -11.14 -37.00
N ASN A 342 3.64 -10.91 -37.11
CA ASN A 342 3.05 -9.59 -37.26
C ASN A 342 1.82 -9.46 -36.35
N ASP A 343 2.05 -9.21 -35.07
CA ASP A 343 0.98 -9.00 -34.09
C ASP A 343 0.24 -7.68 -34.32
N THR A 344 -1.04 -7.76 -34.69
CA THR A 344 -1.86 -6.58 -35.02
C THR A 344 -2.54 -5.91 -33.83
N ALA A 345 -2.46 -6.47 -32.62
CA ALA A 345 -3.10 -5.89 -31.43
C ALA A 345 -2.32 -4.70 -30.87
N VAL A 346 -2.96 -3.91 -30.00
CA VAL A 346 -2.30 -2.78 -29.30
C VAL A 346 -1.33 -3.32 -28.25
N THR A 347 -1.82 -4.13 -27.31
CA THR A 347 -0.98 -4.93 -26.41
C THR A 347 -0.44 -6.11 -27.18
N LYS A 348 0.89 -6.20 -27.33
CA LYS A 348 1.52 -7.25 -28.16
C LYS A 348 1.60 -8.59 -27.44
N GLY A 349 1.38 -9.65 -28.21
CA GLY A 349 1.45 -11.04 -27.78
C GLY A 349 2.82 -11.67 -27.98
N THR A 350 2.87 -12.98 -27.79
CA THR A 350 4.07 -13.82 -27.94
C THR A 350 3.77 -15.05 -28.79
N LEU A 351 4.60 -15.32 -29.79
CA LEU A 351 4.70 -16.61 -30.46
C LEU A 351 5.96 -17.33 -29.95
N THR A 352 5.80 -18.50 -29.35
CA THR A 352 6.92 -19.37 -28.93
C THR A 352 7.01 -20.58 -29.85
N LEU A 353 8.21 -20.88 -30.35
CA LEU A 353 8.50 -22.14 -31.02
C LEU A 353 9.26 -23.04 -30.04
N SER A 354 8.80 -24.29 -29.88
CA SER A 354 9.43 -25.30 -29.01
C SER A 354 9.64 -26.65 -29.70
N GLY A 355 9.39 -26.74 -31.01
CA GLY A 355 9.73 -27.91 -31.82
C GLY A 355 11.23 -28.24 -31.78
N ALA A 356 11.54 -29.52 -31.62
CA ALA A 356 12.92 -30.01 -31.44
C ALA A 356 13.83 -29.81 -32.67
N SER A 357 13.27 -29.74 -33.88
CA SER A 357 14.01 -29.63 -35.15
C SER A 357 13.29 -28.67 -36.11
N ILE A 358 13.47 -27.37 -35.91
CA ILE A 358 12.93 -26.32 -36.80
C ILE A 358 13.92 -26.10 -37.95
N THR A 359 13.51 -26.36 -39.19
CA THR A 359 14.41 -26.46 -40.36
C THR A 359 14.05 -25.56 -41.55
N TYR A 360 13.08 -24.64 -41.43
CA TYR A 360 12.78 -23.69 -42.51
C TYR A 360 14.00 -22.80 -42.82
N THR A 361 14.30 -22.56 -44.11
CA THR A 361 15.53 -21.85 -44.55
C THR A 361 15.33 -20.41 -44.98
N GLY A 362 14.08 -19.95 -45.15
CA GLY A 362 13.76 -18.57 -45.48
C GLY A 362 13.90 -17.61 -44.28
N PRO A 363 13.74 -16.29 -44.52
CA PRO A 363 13.96 -15.27 -43.51
C PRO A 363 12.99 -15.37 -42.33
N THR A 364 13.47 -14.99 -41.13
CA THR A 364 12.66 -14.82 -39.92
C THR A 364 12.47 -13.33 -39.65
N LEU A 365 11.24 -12.83 -39.77
CA LEU A 365 10.88 -11.43 -39.55
C LEU A 365 9.99 -11.27 -38.32
N VAL A 366 10.47 -10.54 -37.31
CA VAL A 366 9.64 -10.07 -36.20
C VAL A 366 9.19 -8.64 -36.52
N SER A 367 8.06 -8.52 -37.23
CA SER A 367 7.48 -7.23 -37.62
C SER A 367 6.91 -6.48 -36.42
N SER A 368 6.27 -7.21 -35.50
CA SER A 368 5.74 -6.66 -34.26
C SER A 368 5.45 -7.76 -33.24
N GLY A 369 5.51 -7.42 -31.95
CA GLY A 369 5.36 -8.36 -30.85
C GLY A 369 6.62 -9.20 -30.59
N LYS A 370 6.44 -10.35 -29.93
CA LYS A 370 7.53 -11.16 -29.42
C LYS A 370 7.57 -12.55 -30.07
N LEU A 371 8.65 -12.86 -30.78
CA LEU A 371 8.94 -14.21 -31.26
C LEU A 371 9.96 -14.85 -30.32
N VAL A 372 9.73 -16.07 -29.83
CA VAL A 372 10.71 -16.87 -29.08
C VAL A 372 11.09 -18.11 -29.89
N VAL A 373 12.38 -18.31 -30.14
CA VAL A 373 12.92 -19.47 -30.87
C VAL A 373 13.92 -20.26 -30.02
N PRO A 374 14.06 -21.59 -30.22
CA PRO A 374 15.09 -22.37 -29.53
C PRO A 374 16.45 -22.20 -30.24
N SER A 375 17.55 -22.26 -29.50
CA SER A 375 18.90 -22.23 -30.08
C SER A 375 19.25 -23.50 -30.89
N THR A 376 18.38 -24.51 -30.91
CA THR A 376 18.46 -25.68 -31.81
C THR A 376 17.87 -25.42 -33.21
N HIS A 377 17.36 -24.21 -33.48
CA HIS A 377 16.83 -23.86 -34.81
C HIS A 377 17.95 -23.95 -35.86
N ALA A 378 17.78 -24.87 -36.82
CA ALA A 378 18.73 -25.13 -37.90
C ALA A 378 18.50 -24.26 -39.15
N GLY A 379 17.57 -23.32 -39.09
CA GLY A 379 17.23 -22.44 -40.21
C GLY A 379 18.28 -21.37 -40.43
N THR A 380 18.87 -21.37 -41.63
CA THR A 380 19.96 -20.46 -42.03
C THR A 380 19.48 -19.13 -42.60
N GLY A 381 18.17 -18.84 -42.59
CA GLY A 381 17.62 -17.61 -43.12
C GLY A 381 18.10 -16.37 -42.35
N ALA A 382 18.04 -15.19 -42.98
CA ALA A 382 18.31 -13.93 -42.29
C ALA A 382 17.26 -13.67 -41.20
N ALA A 383 17.68 -13.11 -40.06
CA ALA A 383 16.80 -12.71 -38.97
C ALA A 383 16.66 -11.18 -38.94
N THR A 384 15.43 -10.67 -38.85
CA THR A 384 15.13 -9.23 -38.80
C THR A 384 14.20 -8.91 -37.64
N VAL A 385 14.57 -7.93 -36.82
CA VAL A 385 13.77 -7.43 -35.70
C VAL A 385 13.39 -5.98 -35.95
N SER A 386 12.10 -5.72 -36.18
CA SER A 386 11.56 -4.37 -36.40
C SER A 386 11.53 -3.52 -35.13
N ALA A 387 11.32 -2.22 -35.28
CA ALA A 387 11.28 -1.29 -34.15
C ALA A 387 10.14 -1.66 -33.17
N ASN A 388 10.46 -1.67 -31.88
CA ASN A 388 9.60 -2.10 -30.76
C ASN A 388 9.18 -3.59 -30.80
N ALA A 389 9.79 -4.41 -31.65
CA ALA A 389 9.63 -5.87 -31.61
C ALA A 389 10.65 -6.53 -30.67
N THR A 390 10.38 -7.79 -30.28
CA THR A 390 11.27 -8.59 -29.42
C THR A 390 11.60 -9.93 -30.06
N LEU A 391 12.89 -10.25 -30.15
CA LEU A 391 13.36 -11.59 -30.51
C LEU A 391 13.93 -12.28 -29.28
N GLY A 392 13.22 -13.30 -28.81
CA GLY A 392 13.62 -14.18 -27.73
C GLY A 392 14.36 -15.41 -28.24
N VAL A 393 15.43 -15.81 -27.55
CA VAL A 393 16.14 -17.07 -27.75
C VAL A 393 16.10 -17.89 -26.46
N THR A 394 15.75 -19.16 -26.57
CA THR A 394 15.84 -20.14 -25.48
C THR A 394 17.01 -21.07 -25.76
N VAL A 395 18.09 -20.96 -24.95
CA VAL A 395 19.29 -21.80 -25.14
C VAL A 395 19.05 -23.21 -24.60
N SER A 396 19.46 -24.21 -25.38
CA SER A 396 19.46 -25.62 -24.99
C SER A 396 20.83 -26.24 -25.22
N GLY A 397 21.49 -26.70 -24.16
CA GLY A 397 22.85 -27.22 -24.18
C GLY A 397 23.84 -26.22 -24.81
N THR A 398 24.73 -26.73 -25.65
CA THR A 398 25.68 -25.94 -26.45
C THR A 398 25.14 -25.55 -27.83
N SER A 399 23.82 -25.69 -28.08
CA SER A 399 23.23 -25.35 -29.37
C SER A 399 23.14 -23.84 -29.58
N GLN A 400 23.31 -23.43 -30.83
CA GLN A 400 23.40 -22.05 -31.28
C GLN A 400 22.58 -21.91 -32.57
N TRP A 401 21.73 -20.88 -32.64
CA TRP A 401 21.06 -20.54 -33.89
C TRP A 401 21.99 -19.68 -34.76
N GLN A 402 22.14 -20.08 -36.02
CA GLN A 402 23.05 -19.46 -37.00
C GLN A 402 22.28 -18.87 -38.21
N PRO A 403 21.58 -17.74 -38.06
CA PRO A 403 20.96 -17.06 -39.19
C PRO A 403 22.03 -16.45 -40.11
N ALA A 404 21.78 -16.38 -41.42
CA ALA A 404 22.75 -15.81 -42.37
C ALA A 404 23.19 -14.39 -42.03
N SER A 405 22.30 -13.58 -41.45
CA SER A 405 22.56 -12.25 -40.91
C SER A 405 21.53 -11.91 -39.84
N LEU A 406 21.80 -10.86 -39.05
CA LEU A 406 20.87 -10.29 -38.07
C LEU A 406 20.74 -8.78 -38.32
N ALA A 407 19.53 -8.35 -38.69
CA ALA A 407 19.17 -6.95 -38.85
C ALA A 407 18.32 -6.49 -37.67
N LEU A 408 18.75 -5.43 -36.99
CA LEU A 408 18.09 -4.84 -35.83
C LEU A 408 17.65 -3.42 -36.16
N ALA A 409 16.45 -3.04 -35.73
CA ALA A 409 15.92 -1.68 -35.85
C ALA A 409 16.03 -0.91 -34.52
N ASP A 410 15.88 0.42 -34.59
CA ASP A 410 15.97 1.31 -33.44
C ASP A 410 14.56 1.80 -33.01
N PRO A 411 14.14 1.63 -31.74
CA PRO A 411 14.69 0.72 -30.73
C PRO A 411 14.18 -0.71 -30.93
N CYS A 412 14.89 -1.74 -30.44
CA CYS A 412 14.34 -3.11 -30.36
C CYS A 412 14.89 -3.89 -29.16
N THR A 413 14.37 -5.10 -28.93
CA THR A 413 14.78 -5.95 -27.80
C THR A 413 15.25 -7.34 -28.26
N LEU A 414 16.39 -7.78 -27.76
CA LEU A 414 16.81 -9.18 -27.76
C LEU A 414 16.63 -9.75 -26.35
N GLU A 415 15.99 -10.90 -26.23
CA GLU A 415 15.75 -11.56 -24.94
C GLU A 415 16.36 -12.97 -24.94
N PHE A 416 17.04 -13.32 -23.86
CA PHE A 416 17.58 -14.66 -23.65
C PHE A 416 16.83 -15.30 -22.48
N ASN A 417 15.89 -16.20 -22.79
CA ASN A 417 14.98 -16.79 -21.80
C ASN A 417 15.72 -17.67 -20.80
N THR A 418 16.71 -18.40 -21.30
CA THR A 418 17.70 -19.18 -20.56
C THR A 418 19.02 -19.04 -21.28
N VAL A 419 20.10 -18.73 -20.55
CA VAL A 419 21.49 -18.81 -21.05
C VAL A 419 22.25 -19.89 -20.30
N GLN A 420 23.17 -20.55 -21.02
CA GLN A 420 23.97 -21.67 -20.53
C GLN A 420 25.43 -21.48 -20.98
N ASN A 421 26.35 -22.34 -20.54
CA ASN A 421 27.76 -22.40 -20.99
C ASN A 421 28.64 -21.16 -20.64
N PRO A 422 28.87 -20.87 -19.33
CA PRO A 422 29.79 -19.82 -18.93
C PRO A 422 31.20 -20.04 -19.50
N GLY A 423 31.88 -18.96 -19.89
CA GLY A 423 33.28 -18.96 -20.32
C GLY A 423 33.54 -19.54 -21.72
N THR A 424 32.50 -19.88 -22.49
CA THR A 424 32.64 -20.32 -23.88
C THR A 424 32.60 -19.13 -24.86
N THR A 425 32.82 -19.39 -26.16
CA THR A 425 32.59 -18.41 -27.25
C THR A 425 31.32 -18.71 -28.06
N THR A 426 30.55 -19.72 -27.68
CA THR A 426 29.37 -20.17 -28.41
C THR A 426 28.15 -19.34 -28.02
N ALA A 427 27.97 -18.20 -28.69
CA ALA A 427 26.79 -17.34 -28.55
C ALA A 427 25.47 -18.11 -28.75
N ALA A 428 24.43 -17.76 -28.01
CA ALA A 428 23.07 -18.27 -28.25
C ALA A 428 22.59 -17.98 -29.68
N LEU A 429 22.95 -16.81 -30.19
CA LEU A 429 22.67 -16.30 -31.53
C LEU A 429 23.99 -15.94 -32.22
N LEU A 430 24.37 -16.63 -33.31
CA LEU A 430 25.56 -16.31 -34.09
C LEU A 430 25.19 -16.00 -35.54
N PRO A 431 24.99 -14.72 -35.89
CA PRO A 431 24.78 -14.31 -37.27
C PRO A 431 25.99 -14.64 -38.15
N GLY A 432 25.76 -14.95 -39.42
CA GLY A 432 26.82 -15.22 -40.40
C GLY A 432 27.65 -13.98 -40.80
N THR A 433 27.19 -12.78 -40.46
CA THR A 433 27.84 -11.49 -40.77
C THR A 433 27.92 -10.59 -39.54
N ALA A 434 28.79 -9.58 -39.58
CA ALA A 434 28.82 -8.47 -38.63
C ALA A 434 27.41 -7.91 -38.37
N VAL A 435 27.02 -7.78 -37.09
CA VAL A 435 25.79 -7.09 -36.69
C VAL A 435 26.06 -5.58 -36.77
N ALA A 436 25.24 -4.86 -37.54
CA ALA A 436 25.38 -3.42 -37.66
C ALA A 436 25.13 -2.71 -36.32
N THR A 437 25.85 -1.61 -36.06
CA THR A 437 25.62 -0.77 -34.88
C THR A 437 24.25 -0.10 -34.97
N VAL A 438 23.44 -0.23 -33.91
CA VAL A 438 22.11 0.38 -33.75
C VAL A 438 22.10 1.17 -32.45
N ALA A 439 21.40 2.30 -32.36
CA ALA A 439 21.55 3.19 -31.21
C ALA A 439 20.91 2.66 -29.90
N ASN A 440 19.77 1.96 -29.95
CA ASN A 440 19.09 1.46 -28.76
C ASN A 440 18.58 0.01 -28.95
N VAL A 441 19.42 -0.97 -28.58
CA VAL A 441 19.04 -2.39 -28.47
C VAL A 441 19.03 -2.80 -27.01
N THR A 442 17.87 -3.13 -26.46
CA THR A 442 17.76 -3.67 -25.10
C THR A 442 18.09 -5.15 -25.10
N ILE A 443 18.98 -5.58 -24.21
CA ILE A 443 19.33 -6.97 -23.95
C ILE A 443 18.69 -7.42 -22.63
N ASN A 444 17.73 -8.33 -22.69
CA ASN A 444 17.16 -8.97 -21.51
C ASN A 444 17.79 -10.36 -21.32
N VAL A 445 18.30 -10.67 -20.14
CA VAL A 445 18.74 -12.02 -19.76
C VAL A 445 17.83 -12.49 -18.64
N LYS A 446 16.86 -13.35 -18.95
CA LYS A 446 15.78 -13.72 -18.01
C LYS A 446 16.20 -14.79 -17.00
N SER A 447 17.05 -15.73 -17.41
CA SER A 447 17.60 -16.75 -16.52
C SER A 447 18.96 -17.27 -16.96
N ILE A 448 19.81 -17.59 -15.98
CA ILE A 448 21.01 -18.41 -16.13
C ILE A 448 20.70 -19.82 -15.61
N SER A 449 21.18 -20.84 -16.30
CA SER A 449 21.18 -22.23 -15.80
C SER A 449 22.46 -22.55 -15.02
N GLY A 450 22.32 -23.17 -13.85
CA GLY A 450 23.45 -23.50 -12.98
C GLY A 450 23.96 -22.31 -12.18
N ALA A 451 25.11 -22.47 -11.53
CA ALA A 451 25.73 -21.45 -10.71
C ALA A 451 26.20 -20.25 -11.54
N ALA A 452 25.85 -19.04 -11.09
CA ALA A 452 26.20 -17.77 -11.71
C ALA A 452 27.44 -17.19 -11.02
N THR A 453 28.60 -17.85 -11.14
CA THR A 453 29.83 -17.40 -10.46
C THR A 453 30.25 -16.00 -10.95
N PRO A 454 30.57 -15.04 -10.05
CA PRO A 454 31.12 -13.74 -10.44
C PRO A 454 32.35 -13.86 -11.35
N GLY A 455 32.44 -13.00 -12.35
CA GLY A 455 33.44 -13.04 -13.43
C GLY A 455 33.09 -13.98 -14.59
N ASN A 456 32.16 -14.94 -14.43
CA ASN A 456 31.73 -15.77 -15.56
C ASN A 456 30.97 -14.94 -16.59
N SER A 457 31.29 -15.18 -17.86
CA SER A 457 30.68 -14.53 -19.02
C SER A 457 29.79 -15.51 -19.79
N TYR A 458 28.58 -15.11 -20.14
CA TYR A 458 27.59 -15.89 -20.89
C TYR A 458 27.42 -15.33 -22.31
N PRO A 459 27.83 -16.06 -23.35
CA PRO A 459 27.69 -15.65 -24.76
C PRO A 459 26.24 -15.44 -25.22
N LEU A 460 25.89 -14.22 -25.62
CA LEU A 460 24.56 -13.86 -26.07
C LEU A 460 24.48 -13.78 -27.60
N VAL A 461 25.22 -12.83 -28.19
CA VAL A 461 25.16 -12.50 -29.63
C VAL A 461 26.57 -12.44 -30.20
N GLY A 462 26.87 -13.28 -31.18
CA GLY A 462 28.12 -13.24 -31.93
C GLY A 462 28.11 -12.15 -33.01
N GLN A 463 29.29 -11.89 -33.59
CA GLN A 463 29.52 -10.84 -34.60
C GLN A 463 29.18 -9.40 -34.14
N VAL A 464 29.30 -9.14 -32.84
CA VAL A 464 29.16 -7.80 -32.21
C VAL A 464 30.54 -7.29 -31.80
N SER A 465 30.93 -6.10 -32.26
CA SER A 465 32.28 -5.54 -32.07
C SER A 465 32.43 -4.58 -30.88
N ALA A 466 31.33 -4.05 -30.35
CA ALA A 466 31.33 -3.14 -29.21
C ALA A 466 30.00 -3.21 -28.45
N THR A 467 29.98 -2.79 -27.18
CA THR A 467 28.76 -2.62 -26.38
C THR A 467 27.97 -1.35 -26.73
N THR A 468 28.57 -0.41 -27.46
CA THR A 468 27.90 0.82 -27.91
C THR A 468 26.62 0.48 -28.69
N GLY A 469 25.49 1.01 -28.21
CA GLY A 469 24.17 0.72 -28.78
C GLY A 469 23.37 -0.37 -28.08
N TYR A 470 24.01 -1.12 -27.16
CA TYR A 470 23.37 -2.17 -26.38
C TYR A 470 23.23 -1.75 -24.92
N THR A 471 22.01 -1.84 -24.38
CA THR A 471 21.72 -1.59 -22.97
C THR A 471 21.25 -2.87 -22.30
N LEU A 472 21.71 -3.11 -21.07
CA LEU A 472 21.18 -4.21 -20.25
C LEU A 472 19.79 -3.80 -19.72
N GLY A 473 18.80 -4.68 -19.93
CA GLY A 473 17.44 -4.50 -19.47
C GLY A 473 17.14 -5.36 -18.23
N THR A 474 16.26 -6.34 -18.39
CA THR A 474 15.97 -7.32 -17.33
C THR A 474 17.15 -8.27 -17.12
N GLU A 475 17.51 -8.50 -15.87
CA GLU A 475 18.55 -9.44 -15.43
C GLU A 475 17.94 -10.71 -14.78
N PRO A 476 18.73 -11.80 -14.63
CA PRO A 476 18.25 -13.00 -13.95
C PRO A 476 17.97 -12.72 -12.48
N ALA A 477 16.90 -13.32 -11.93
CA ALA A 477 16.63 -13.24 -10.49
C ALA A 477 17.87 -13.70 -9.70
N GLY A 478 18.26 -12.92 -8.68
CA GLY A 478 19.43 -13.20 -7.86
C GLY A 478 20.79 -12.89 -8.49
N VAL A 479 20.87 -12.44 -9.76
CA VAL A 479 22.15 -12.16 -10.43
C VAL A 479 22.20 -10.69 -10.86
N THR A 480 23.35 -10.06 -10.69
CA THR A 480 23.65 -8.74 -11.28
C THR A 480 24.87 -8.86 -12.17
N GLY A 481 24.93 -8.05 -13.22
CA GLY A 481 26.00 -8.11 -14.20
C GLY A 481 26.02 -6.91 -15.15
N HIS A 482 26.87 -7.01 -16.16
CA HIS A 482 27.02 -6.01 -17.20
C HIS A 482 27.21 -6.66 -18.58
N LEU A 483 27.01 -5.87 -19.64
CA LEU A 483 27.35 -6.28 -21.00
C LEU A 483 28.81 -5.95 -21.29
N ALA A 484 29.53 -6.92 -21.87
CA ALA A 484 30.88 -6.74 -22.40
C ALA A 484 31.00 -7.39 -23.79
N VAL A 485 32.11 -7.16 -24.48
CA VAL A 485 32.46 -7.89 -25.71
C VAL A 485 33.74 -8.69 -25.50
N SER A 486 33.66 -9.99 -25.78
CA SER A 486 34.81 -10.91 -25.79
C SER A 486 35.07 -11.35 -27.23
N GLY A 487 36.21 -10.91 -27.80
CA GLY A 487 36.50 -11.07 -29.22
C GLY A 487 35.49 -10.33 -30.10
N THR A 488 34.55 -11.07 -30.69
CA THR A 488 33.42 -10.53 -31.48
C THR A 488 32.06 -10.98 -30.91
N THR A 489 31.99 -11.33 -29.63
CA THR A 489 30.76 -11.83 -29.00
C THR A 489 30.34 -10.92 -27.85
N LEU A 490 29.10 -10.42 -27.91
CA LEU A 490 28.44 -9.76 -26.80
C LEU A 490 28.12 -10.80 -25.71
N VAL A 491 28.62 -10.54 -24.50
CA VAL A 491 28.46 -11.42 -23.33
C VAL A 491 27.75 -10.68 -22.20
N TYR A 492 26.98 -11.42 -21.40
CA TYR A 492 26.58 -11.00 -20.07
C TYR A 492 27.61 -11.49 -19.06
N VAL A 493 28.28 -10.58 -18.38
CA VAL A 493 29.28 -10.86 -17.35
C VAL A 493 28.62 -10.76 -15.99
N VAL A 494 28.73 -11.79 -15.16
CA VAL A 494 28.17 -11.77 -13.80
C VAL A 494 29.09 -10.96 -12.88
N ASP A 495 28.54 -9.94 -12.23
CA ASP A 495 29.21 -9.14 -11.20
C ASP A 495 28.93 -9.70 -9.80
N SER A 496 27.70 -10.16 -9.54
CA SER A 496 27.33 -10.79 -8.27
C SER A 496 26.20 -11.80 -8.43
N SER A 497 26.11 -12.74 -7.49
CA SER A 497 25.05 -13.74 -7.41
C SER A 497 24.58 -13.93 -5.98
N ALA A 498 23.28 -14.18 -5.82
CA ALA A 498 22.59 -14.59 -4.61
C ALA A 498 21.64 -15.75 -4.93
N GLY A 499 21.60 -16.78 -4.07
CA GLY A 499 20.66 -17.88 -4.19
C GLY A 499 19.26 -17.37 -3.83
N VAL A 500 18.28 -17.58 -4.71
CA VAL A 500 16.91 -17.12 -4.47
C VAL A 500 16.12 -18.21 -3.76
N TRP A 501 15.46 -17.86 -2.66
CA TRP A 501 14.57 -18.74 -1.93
C TRP A 501 13.33 -19.06 -2.78
N THR A 502 13.15 -20.34 -3.10
CA THR A 502 12.00 -20.85 -3.86
C THR A 502 10.93 -21.43 -2.93
N GLY A 503 11.33 -22.07 -1.83
CA GLY A 503 10.41 -22.85 -0.98
C GLY A 503 9.77 -24.02 -1.74
N ALA A 504 10.48 -24.58 -2.73
CA ALA A 504 9.96 -25.55 -3.69
C ALA A 504 10.17 -27.02 -3.29
N ASP A 505 10.81 -27.31 -2.16
CA ASP A 505 10.90 -28.67 -1.64
C ASP A 505 9.50 -29.22 -1.32
N LEU A 506 9.14 -30.35 -1.92
CA LEU A 506 7.79 -30.91 -1.82
C LEU A 506 7.48 -31.52 -0.43
N THR A 507 8.50 -31.75 0.39
CA THR A 507 8.35 -32.33 1.74
C THR A 507 8.48 -31.24 2.80
N ASN A 508 9.48 -30.37 2.65
CA ASN A 508 9.90 -29.40 3.65
C ASN A 508 9.99 -27.97 3.08
N PRO A 509 8.92 -27.37 2.55
CA PRO A 509 8.94 -26.10 1.80
C PRO A 509 9.30 -24.86 2.64
N THR A 510 9.44 -25.01 3.96
CA THR A 510 9.81 -23.94 4.90
C THR A 510 11.26 -24.01 5.35
N TRP A 511 11.97 -25.13 5.17
CA TRP A 511 13.25 -25.37 5.85
C TRP A 511 14.43 -24.62 5.21
N TRP A 512 15.06 -23.75 6.00
CA TRP A 512 16.40 -23.25 5.70
C TRP A 512 17.41 -24.13 6.43
N ASP A 513 18.08 -24.96 5.64
CA ASP A 513 19.14 -25.88 6.05
C ASP A 513 20.33 -25.82 5.08
N ILE A 514 21.40 -26.53 5.42
CA ILE A 514 22.64 -26.61 4.64
C ILE A 514 22.57 -27.85 3.74
N ALA A 515 22.33 -27.62 2.46
CA ALA A 515 22.41 -28.62 1.39
C ALA A 515 21.55 -29.91 1.54
N THR A 516 20.45 -29.92 2.31
CA THR A 516 19.55 -31.09 2.42
C THR A 516 18.21 -30.93 1.72
N THR A 517 17.63 -29.73 1.68
CA THR A 517 16.39 -29.44 0.92
C THR A 517 16.64 -28.69 -0.39
N THR A 518 15.69 -28.79 -1.33
CA THR A 518 15.75 -28.07 -2.62
C THR A 518 14.98 -26.75 -2.59
N ASN A 519 15.13 -25.97 -1.52
CA ASN A 519 14.42 -24.70 -1.29
C ASN A 519 15.09 -23.47 -1.92
N TRP A 520 16.18 -23.64 -2.66
CA TRP A 520 16.92 -22.57 -3.34
C TRP A 520 16.95 -22.77 -4.86
N ASP A 521 17.19 -21.70 -5.60
CA ASP A 521 17.26 -21.73 -7.07
C ASP A 521 18.63 -22.20 -7.64
N GLY A 522 19.60 -22.42 -6.75
CA GLY A 522 20.94 -22.90 -7.09
C GLY A 522 21.88 -21.89 -7.75
N LYS A 523 21.61 -20.57 -7.71
CA LYS A 523 22.41 -19.59 -8.45
C LYS A 523 23.70 -19.11 -7.79
N ALA A 524 23.77 -18.96 -6.47
CA ALA A 524 24.98 -18.49 -5.79
C ALA A 524 26.01 -19.58 -5.46
N LEU A 525 25.71 -20.84 -5.75
CA LEU A 525 26.36 -21.99 -5.14
C LEU A 525 27.84 -22.13 -5.51
N ILE A 526 28.72 -21.76 -4.58
CA ILE A 526 30.14 -22.10 -4.64
C ILE A 526 30.32 -23.46 -3.93
N ASN A 527 30.20 -24.55 -4.70
CA ASN A 527 30.42 -25.97 -4.32
C ASN A 527 29.26 -26.77 -3.70
N THR A 528 28.00 -26.34 -3.79
CA THR A 528 26.82 -27.10 -3.28
C THR A 528 26.02 -27.82 -4.36
N PRO A 529 25.27 -28.89 -4.01
CA PRO A 529 24.32 -29.54 -4.92
C PRO A 529 23.24 -28.58 -5.42
N ALA A 530 22.81 -28.76 -6.67
CA ALA A 530 21.83 -27.90 -7.31
C ALA A 530 20.52 -27.80 -6.49
N GLY A 531 20.18 -26.58 -6.07
CA GLY A 531 18.97 -26.27 -5.32
C GLY A 531 19.13 -26.21 -3.79
N GLY A 532 20.31 -26.56 -3.25
CA GLY A 532 20.65 -26.38 -1.83
C GLY A 532 21.24 -24.99 -1.52
N TYR A 533 21.66 -24.79 -0.28
CA TYR A 533 22.38 -23.60 0.22
C TYR A 533 23.72 -23.99 0.86
N ALA A 534 24.77 -23.19 0.66
CA ALA A 534 26.05 -23.30 1.37
C ALA A 534 26.31 -22.11 2.30
N GLU A 535 27.11 -22.38 3.33
CA GLU A 535 27.69 -21.36 4.19
C GLU A 535 28.51 -20.32 3.41
N GLY A 536 28.30 -19.04 3.70
CA GLY A 536 28.88 -17.93 2.96
C GLY A 536 28.18 -17.55 1.65
N ASP A 537 27.22 -18.34 1.14
CA ASP A 537 26.43 -17.93 -0.04
C ASP A 537 25.64 -16.65 0.27
N ASN A 538 25.61 -15.70 -0.67
CA ASN A 538 24.63 -14.62 -0.63
C ASN A 538 23.24 -15.21 -0.89
N VAL A 539 22.22 -14.71 -0.19
CA VAL A 539 20.84 -15.24 -0.28
C VAL A 539 19.82 -14.12 -0.51
N ARG A 540 18.77 -14.45 -1.25
CA ARG A 540 17.71 -13.52 -1.63
C ARG A 540 16.33 -14.11 -1.41
N PHE A 541 15.44 -13.33 -0.81
CA PHE A 541 14.04 -13.66 -0.56
C PHE A 541 13.17 -12.61 -1.25
N ASP A 542 12.37 -13.00 -2.25
CA ASP A 542 11.51 -12.06 -2.99
C ASP A 542 10.17 -12.68 -3.37
N ASP A 543 9.43 -12.04 -4.26
CA ASP A 543 8.06 -12.43 -4.59
C ASP A 543 7.97 -13.73 -5.41
N THR A 544 9.09 -14.29 -5.88
CA THR A 544 9.13 -15.50 -6.71
C THR A 544 8.91 -16.81 -5.94
N ALA A 545 8.97 -16.79 -4.60
CA ALA A 545 8.79 -17.97 -3.76
C ALA A 545 7.41 -18.61 -3.95
N THR A 546 7.38 -19.95 -4.05
CA THR A 546 6.17 -20.73 -4.29
C THR A 546 5.17 -20.78 -3.12
N PRO A 547 5.59 -20.78 -1.83
CA PRO A 547 4.64 -20.76 -0.71
C PRO A 547 3.74 -19.52 -0.69
N ALA A 548 2.55 -19.66 -0.09
CA ALA A 548 1.63 -18.53 0.12
C ALA A 548 2.19 -17.48 1.09
N SER A 549 1.63 -16.27 1.06
CA SER A 549 1.97 -15.20 2.01
C SER A 549 1.21 -15.39 3.33
N PRO A 550 1.85 -15.22 4.50
CA PRO A 550 3.26 -14.97 4.72
C PRO A 550 4.11 -16.23 4.47
N VAL A 551 5.25 -16.06 3.79
CA VAL A 551 6.24 -17.12 3.55
C VAL A 551 7.04 -17.33 4.84
N THR A 552 6.89 -18.50 5.45
CA THR A 552 7.67 -18.90 6.62
C THR A 552 8.98 -19.56 6.18
N VAL A 553 10.09 -19.05 6.70
CA VAL A 553 11.44 -19.60 6.53
C VAL A 553 11.92 -20.06 7.90
N GLU A 554 12.06 -21.35 8.08
CA GLU A 554 12.35 -22.00 9.36
C GLU A 554 13.77 -22.58 9.36
N ILE A 555 14.66 -21.94 10.11
CA ILE A 555 16.06 -22.33 10.25
C ILE A 555 16.13 -23.64 11.05
N GLN A 556 16.62 -24.72 10.42
CA GLN A 556 16.72 -26.06 11.02
C GLN A 556 18.07 -26.34 11.70
N ALA A 557 19.12 -25.61 11.30
CA ALA A 557 20.45 -25.63 11.91
C ALA A 557 21.05 -24.22 11.81
N PRO A 558 22.04 -23.83 12.63
CA PRO A 558 22.69 -22.52 12.50
C PRO A 558 23.24 -22.33 11.07
N VAL A 559 22.92 -21.18 10.46
CA VAL A 559 23.35 -20.80 9.11
C VAL A 559 24.13 -19.48 9.15
N ALA A 560 25.18 -19.32 8.36
CA ALA A 560 26.00 -18.12 8.27
C ALA A 560 26.17 -17.69 6.80
N PRO A 561 25.11 -17.13 6.17
CA PRO A 561 25.17 -16.64 4.80
C PRO A 561 26.16 -15.48 4.66
N GLY A 562 26.48 -15.19 3.40
CA GLY A 562 27.02 -13.89 2.99
C GLY A 562 25.93 -12.82 3.12
N ASN A 563 25.75 -12.01 2.09
CA ASN A 563 24.76 -10.94 2.13
C ASN A 563 23.34 -11.50 1.96
N MET A 564 22.44 -11.13 2.86
CA MET A 564 21.02 -11.52 2.82
C MET A 564 20.19 -10.35 2.27
N THR A 565 19.35 -10.59 1.27
CA THR A 565 18.48 -9.57 0.68
C THR A 565 17.01 -9.99 0.70
N PHE A 566 16.19 -9.36 1.52
CA PHE A 566 14.73 -9.49 1.48
C PHE A 566 14.19 -8.37 0.59
N ALA A 567 13.74 -8.71 -0.62
CA ALA A 567 13.30 -7.78 -1.66
C ALA A 567 11.83 -8.02 -2.06
N ASN A 568 11.00 -8.25 -1.05
CA ASN A 568 9.61 -8.65 -1.17
C ASN A 568 8.63 -7.45 -1.18
N SER A 569 7.55 -7.55 -1.94
CA SER A 569 6.44 -6.61 -1.93
C SER A 569 5.35 -7.02 -0.94
N SER A 570 4.30 -6.20 -0.80
CA SER A 570 3.11 -6.55 -0.02
C SER A 570 2.37 -7.81 -0.49
N ALA A 571 2.70 -8.35 -1.67
CA ALA A 571 2.19 -9.65 -2.14
C ALA A 571 2.76 -10.84 -1.37
N LYS A 572 3.99 -10.75 -0.84
CA LYS A 572 4.66 -11.81 -0.05
C LYS A 572 5.32 -11.20 1.18
N ASN A 573 4.72 -11.35 2.35
CA ASN A 573 5.40 -11.06 3.62
C ASN A 573 6.29 -12.25 4.00
N TYR A 574 7.41 -12.00 4.68
CA TYR A 574 8.34 -13.06 5.12
C TYR A 574 8.41 -13.12 6.64
N THR A 575 8.45 -14.34 7.19
CA THR A 575 8.74 -14.61 8.61
C THR A 575 9.90 -15.57 8.71
N VAL A 576 11.03 -15.14 9.27
CA VAL A 576 12.19 -16.00 9.54
C VAL A 576 12.19 -16.41 11.01
N THR A 577 12.09 -17.71 11.24
CA THR A 577 11.90 -18.33 12.55
C THR A 577 12.81 -19.55 12.72
N SER A 578 12.82 -20.13 13.92
CA SER A 578 13.58 -21.34 14.26
C SER A 578 12.99 -22.02 15.50
N SER A 579 13.48 -23.21 15.83
CA SER A 579 13.20 -23.87 17.11
C SER A 579 14.44 -23.88 18.01
N GLY A 580 14.31 -23.33 19.23
CA GLY A 580 15.41 -23.25 20.19
C GLY A 580 16.42 -22.14 19.89
N ALA A 581 17.67 -22.33 20.33
CA ALA A 581 18.74 -21.31 20.28
C ALA A 581 19.61 -21.41 19.01
N ILE A 582 18.98 -21.58 17.86
CA ILE A 582 19.62 -21.57 16.53
C ILE A 582 19.16 -20.33 15.74
N GLY A 583 19.94 -19.93 14.74
CA GLY A 583 19.66 -18.71 13.99
C GLY A 583 20.75 -18.39 12.97
N ILE A 584 20.70 -17.15 12.46
CA ILE A 584 21.60 -16.65 11.44
C ILE A 584 22.86 -16.04 12.09
N GLY A 585 24.04 -16.53 11.73
CA GLY A 585 25.35 -16.01 12.12
C GLY A 585 26.15 -15.44 10.93
N GLY A 586 27.47 -15.33 11.10
CA GLY A 586 28.39 -14.87 10.05
C GLY A 586 28.59 -13.35 10.00
N SER A 587 29.41 -12.89 9.05
CA SER A 587 29.68 -11.47 8.81
C SER A 587 28.70 -10.81 7.83
N GLY A 588 27.70 -11.56 7.37
CA GLY A 588 26.70 -11.11 6.39
C GLY A 588 25.87 -9.91 6.85
N THR A 589 25.59 -9.00 5.93
CA THR A 589 24.62 -7.91 6.13
C THR A 589 23.24 -8.36 5.70
N LEU A 590 22.22 -8.11 6.52
CA LEU A 590 20.81 -8.24 6.12
C LEU A 590 20.33 -6.93 5.49
N THR A 591 19.73 -7.00 4.30
CA THR A 591 19.16 -5.83 3.60
C THR A 591 17.68 -6.06 3.29
N LYS A 592 16.80 -5.26 3.89
CA LYS A 592 15.36 -5.24 3.60
C LYS A 592 15.03 -4.13 2.60
N THR A 593 14.72 -4.54 1.36
CA THR A 593 14.17 -3.72 0.29
C THR A 593 12.73 -4.13 -0.01
N GLY A 594 12.01 -3.39 -0.86
CA GLY A 594 10.60 -3.67 -1.16
C GLY A 594 9.60 -3.34 -0.04
N SER A 595 8.31 -3.34 -0.38
CA SER A 595 7.19 -2.86 0.46
C SER A 595 6.55 -3.91 1.38
N GLY A 596 6.92 -5.18 1.26
CA GLY A 596 6.40 -6.24 2.15
C GLY A 596 7.00 -6.17 3.54
N THR A 597 6.40 -6.87 4.50
CA THR A 597 6.92 -7.03 5.86
C THR A 597 7.99 -8.13 5.90
N LEU A 598 9.01 -7.93 6.75
CA LEU A 598 9.91 -8.98 7.23
C LEU A 598 9.78 -9.09 8.75
N THR A 599 9.45 -10.28 9.23
CA THR A 599 9.43 -10.63 10.66
C THR A 599 10.65 -11.52 10.98
N LEU A 600 11.41 -11.17 12.01
CA LEU A 600 12.53 -11.95 12.52
C LEU A 600 12.23 -12.37 13.97
N SER A 601 12.04 -13.66 14.22
CA SER A 601 11.69 -14.21 15.55
C SER A 601 12.80 -15.03 16.22
N SER A 602 13.87 -15.36 15.50
CA SER A 602 15.01 -16.14 16.02
C SER A 602 16.05 -15.27 16.74
N SER A 603 16.86 -15.90 17.61
CA SER A 603 18.08 -15.27 18.13
C SER A 603 19.19 -15.35 17.08
N ASN A 604 19.49 -14.23 16.44
CA ASN A 604 20.53 -14.16 15.41
C ASN A 604 21.84 -13.56 15.96
N SER A 605 22.96 -13.90 15.33
CA SER A 605 24.31 -13.50 15.74
C SER A 605 25.14 -12.88 14.60
N TYR A 606 24.55 -12.65 13.42
CA TYR A 606 25.26 -12.03 12.30
C TYR A 606 25.74 -10.61 12.64
N SER A 607 26.98 -10.30 12.24
CA SER A 607 27.65 -9.05 12.63
C SER A 607 27.64 -7.97 11.55
N GLY A 608 27.22 -8.28 10.32
CA GLY A 608 27.22 -7.33 9.20
C GLY A 608 26.13 -6.25 9.25
N GLY A 609 25.27 -6.27 10.27
CA GLY A 609 24.20 -5.29 10.49
C GLY A 609 22.95 -5.51 9.64
N THR A 610 21.95 -4.67 9.88
CA THR A 610 20.63 -4.71 9.21
C THR A 610 20.33 -3.38 8.54
N ASN A 611 20.31 -3.35 7.21
CA ASN A 611 19.91 -2.20 6.40
C ASN A 611 18.43 -2.29 6.01
N VAL A 612 17.66 -1.22 6.20
CA VAL A 612 16.25 -1.11 5.78
C VAL A 612 16.09 0.05 4.80
N SER A 613 15.80 -0.24 3.53
CA SER A 613 15.76 0.76 2.45
C SER A 613 14.50 0.73 1.58
N GLY A 614 13.59 -0.23 1.79
CA GLY A 614 12.25 -0.23 1.20
C GLY A 614 11.17 0.37 2.11
N ASN A 615 10.02 0.74 1.54
CA ASN A 615 8.82 1.20 2.26
C ASN A 615 8.06 0.02 2.94
N GLY A 616 8.78 -0.94 3.52
CA GLY A 616 8.23 -2.13 4.16
C GLY A 616 8.54 -2.14 5.65
N ALA A 617 7.81 -2.95 6.42
CA ALA A 617 8.05 -3.08 7.85
C ALA A 617 9.16 -4.10 8.18
N LEU A 618 9.93 -3.81 9.23
CA LEU A 618 10.81 -4.77 9.91
C LEU A 618 10.26 -5.02 11.31
N VAL A 619 9.87 -6.25 11.59
CA VAL A 619 9.30 -6.68 12.88
C VAL A 619 10.30 -7.60 13.59
N LEU A 620 10.68 -7.27 14.81
CA LEU A 620 11.51 -8.12 15.66
C LEU A 620 10.65 -8.74 16.76
N GLN A 621 10.76 -10.06 16.95
CA GLN A 621 10.10 -10.81 18.02
C GLN A 621 11.09 -11.45 19.01
N HIS A 622 12.38 -11.14 18.86
CA HIS A 622 13.45 -11.54 19.77
C HIS A 622 14.49 -10.42 19.89
N GLY A 623 15.12 -10.23 21.05
CA GLY A 623 16.07 -9.12 21.28
C GLY A 623 17.25 -9.11 20.31
N ASN A 624 17.83 -10.28 20.07
CA ASN A 624 18.93 -10.48 19.10
C ASN A 624 18.46 -10.70 17.64
N ALA A 625 17.19 -10.41 17.29
CA ALA A 625 16.66 -10.77 15.98
C ALA A 625 17.36 -10.04 14.80
N ALA A 626 17.89 -8.83 15.03
CA ALA A 626 18.61 -8.03 14.03
C ALA A 626 20.13 -8.32 13.95
N GLY A 627 20.60 -9.41 14.58
CA GLY A 627 22.03 -9.71 14.72
C GLY A 627 22.70 -8.81 15.76
N SER A 628 24.03 -8.67 15.70
CA SER A 628 24.80 -7.80 16.63
C SER A 628 25.27 -6.47 16.00
N GLY A 629 25.13 -6.31 14.69
CA GLY A 629 25.51 -5.09 13.98
C GLY A 629 24.48 -3.96 14.08
N THR A 630 24.82 -2.79 13.55
CA THR A 630 23.94 -1.61 13.51
C THR A 630 22.67 -1.86 12.67
N ILE A 631 21.52 -1.36 13.12
CA ILE A 631 20.29 -1.26 12.31
C ILE A 631 20.26 0.13 11.65
N ASN A 632 20.25 0.19 10.32
CA ASN A 632 20.38 1.44 9.56
C ASN A 632 19.21 1.61 8.57
N PHE A 633 18.45 2.68 8.72
CA PHE A 633 17.33 3.05 7.85
C PHE A 633 17.84 4.04 6.77
N ALA A 634 17.56 3.76 5.49
CA ALA A 634 18.11 4.52 4.36
C ALA A 634 17.23 5.71 3.92
N SER A 635 17.84 6.71 3.28
CA SER A 635 17.24 8.01 2.93
C SER A 635 16.31 8.03 1.72
N THR A 636 16.17 6.92 1.00
CA THR A 636 15.49 6.87 -0.31
C THR A 636 14.02 6.43 -0.23
N GLN A 637 13.50 6.24 0.97
CA GLN A 637 12.10 5.86 1.18
C GLN A 637 11.20 7.10 0.96
N THR A 638 10.08 6.93 0.26
CA THR A 638 9.10 8.00 0.05
C THR A 638 7.69 7.44 0.27
N GLY A 639 7.03 7.86 1.35
CA GLY A 639 5.64 7.46 1.62
C GLY A 639 5.28 7.51 3.10
N ILE A 640 4.10 6.97 3.44
CA ILE A 640 3.71 6.75 4.84
C ILE A 640 4.13 5.32 5.21
N ALA A 641 5.02 5.21 6.20
CA ALA A 641 5.55 4.00 6.83
C ALA A 641 6.72 3.28 6.13
N ALA A 642 7.92 3.47 6.70
CA ALA A 642 8.67 2.31 7.18
C ALA A 642 8.37 2.14 8.69
N THR A 643 7.96 0.94 9.08
CA THR A 643 7.59 0.61 10.46
C THR A 643 8.67 -0.30 11.04
N PHE A 644 9.41 0.17 12.05
CA PHE A 644 10.21 -0.73 12.87
C PHE A 644 9.38 -1.13 14.09
N THR A 645 9.08 -2.42 14.22
CA THR A 645 8.17 -2.92 15.26
C THR A 645 8.90 -3.88 16.18
N LEU A 646 8.85 -3.62 17.48
CA LEU A 646 9.17 -4.55 18.55
C LEU A 646 7.87 -5.28 18.92
N ASN A 647 7.87 -6.61 18.95
CA ASN A 647 6.67 -7.42 19.20
C ASN A 647 7.00 -8.70 19.98
N GLY A 648 7.07 -8.60 21.32
CA GLY A 648 7.34 -9.76 22.16
C GLY A 648 7.94 -9.49 23.56
N GLY A 649 7.96 -8.24 24.03
CA GLY A 649 8.58 -7.87 25.31
C GLY A 649 10.10 -7.98 25.29
N ILE A 650 10.73 -7.43 24.24
CA ILE A 650 12.14 -7.66 23.89
C ILE A 650 13.04 -6.46 24.21
N ASP A 651 14.31 -6.74 24.52
CA ASP A 651 15.37 -5.73 24.60
C ASP A 651 16.27 -5.79 23.37
N VAL A 652 16.35 -4.71 22.62
CA VAL A 652 17.18 -4.58 21.41
C VAL A 652 18.38 -3.69 21.72
N THR A 653 19.56 -4.30 21.75
CA THR A 653 20.83 -3.65 22.12
C THR A 653 21.56 -3.03 20.92
N ASN A 654 21.10 -3.28 19.69
CA ASN A 654 21.72 -2.78 18.46
C ASN A 654 21.74 -1.24 18.44
N ALA A 655 22.88 -0.66 18.06
CA ALA A 655 22.91 0.74 17.66
C ALA A 655 21.99 0.96 16.45
N MET A 656 21.29 2.09 16.42
CA MET A 656 20.32 2.43 15.38
C MET A 656 20.68 3.74 14.68
N ILE A 657 20.66 3.75 13.35
CA ILE A 657 20.77 4.95 12.52
C ILE A 657 19.43 5.17 11.81
N LEU A 658 18.74 6.24 12.19
CA LEU A 658 17.42 6.61 11.71
C LEU A 658 17.50 7.88 10.88
N ARG A 659 16.81 7.92 9.73
CA ARG A 659 16.78 9.08 8.84
C ARG A 659 15.41 9.72 8.81
N ALA A 660 15.32 11.02 9.05
CA ALA A 660 14.01 11.67 9.14
C ALA A 660 13.41 12.03 7.75
N ASP A 661 14.20 12.01 6.68
CA ASP A 661 13.78 12.41 5.32
C ASP A 661 12.69 11.52 4.68
N THR A 662 12.46 10.32 5.21
CA THR A 662 11.64 9.26 4.61
C THR A 662 10.11 9.44 4.67
N GLY A 663 9.63 10.26 5.61
CA GLY A 663 8.21 10.38 5.95
C GLY A 663 7.82 9.53 7.16
N ARG A 664 7.77 10.17 8.34
CA ARG A 664 7.50 9.58 9.67
C ARG A 664 8.12 8.19 9.89
N ASN A 665 9.44 8.15 10.05
CA ASN A 665 10.11 7.01 10.66
C ASN A 665 9.67 6.89 12.14
N GLY A 666 8.89 5.84 12.41
CA GLY A 666 8.39 5.52 13.74
C GLY A 666 8.92 4.17 14.22
N ILE A 667 9.30 4.12 15.49
CA ILE A 667 9.55 2.87 16.21
C ILE A 667 8.31 2.53 17.03
N TYR A 668 7.79 1.33 16.83
CA TYR A 668 6.54 0.86 17.39
C TYR A 668 6.82 -0.23 18.43
N SER A 669 6.45 0.03 19.68
CA SER A 669 6.41 -0.99 20.73
C SER A 669 5.02 -1.61 20.75
N SER A 670 4.93 -2.87 20.39
CA SER A 670 3.71 -3.70 20.44
C SER A 670 3.98 -4.94 21.29
N GLY A 671 2.97 -5.50 21.96
CA GLY A 671 3.07 -6.77 22.67
C GLY A 671 4.18 -6.84 23.73
N GLY A 672 3.86 -6.41 24.95
CA GLY A 672 4.73 -6.51 26.12
C GLY A 672 5.69 -5.33 26.30
N ASN A 673 6.52 -5.44 27.35
CA ASN A 673 7.47 -4.39 27.72
C ASN A 673 8.71 -4.45 26.83
N ASN A 674 8.82 -3.54 25.86
CA ASN A 674 9.95 -3.51 24.93
C ASN A 674 10.97 -2.42 25.31
N THR A 675 12.25 -2.68 25.05
CA THR A 675 13.37 -1.79 25.36
C THR A 675 14.29 -1.60 24.15
N LEU A 676 14.78 -0.37 23.96
CA LEU A 676 15.87 -0.04 23.03
C LEU A 676 17.12 0.33 23.83
N SER A 677 17.97 -0.64 24.16
CA SER A 677 19.21 -0.44 24.92
C SER A 677 20.42 -0.03 24.07
N GLY A 678 20.25 0.16 22.77
CA GLY A 678 21.31 0.66 21.87
C GLY A 678 21.35 2.19 21.75
N ASN A 679 22.49 2.73 21.29
CA ASN A 679 22.60 4.16 20.94
C ASN A 679 21.80 4.46 19.66
N LEU A 680 21.10 5.59 19.64
CA LEU A 680 20.28 6.03 18.50
C LEU A 680 20.91 7.28 17.86
N THR A 681 21.07 7.27 16.55
CA THR A 681 21.52 8.41 15.76
C THR A 681 20.43 8.82 14.79
N ILE A 682 20.02 10.09 14.83
CA ILE A 682 18.99 10.69 13.99
C ILE A 682 19.69 11.65 13.03
N THR A 683 19.66 11.37 11.73
CA THR A 683 20.30 12.23 10.73
C THR A 683 19.31 12.95 9.83
N ASN A 684 19.78 14.07 9.26
CA ASN A 684 19.15 14.94 8.25
C ASN A 684 18.16 15.98 8.81
N ASN A 685 18.13 17.14 8.15
CA ASN A 685 17.36 18.33 8.54
C ASN A 685 16.03 18.42 7.77
N ALA A 686 15.21 17.38 7.84
CA ALA A 686 13.91 17.31 7.17
C ALA A 686 12.77 17.75 8.12
N ALA A 687 11.70 18.32 7.58
CA ALA A 687 10.51 18.78 8.33
C ALA A 687 9.61 17.64 8.85
N ASN A 688 10.17 16.46 9.06
CA ASN A 688 9.47 15.22 9.38
C ASN A 688 9.68 14.81 10.84
N ILE A 689 8.61 14.31 11.45
CA ILE A 689 8.61 13.82 12.83
C ILE A 689 9.28 12.44 12.92
N MET A 690 10.16 12.24 13.90
CA MET A 690 10.56 10.91 14.36
C MET A 690 9.68 10.49 15.53
N ALA A 691 9.09 9.29 15.50
CA ALA A 691 8.12 8.87 16.51
C ALA A 691 8.57 7.64 17.32
N PHE A 692 8.43 7.70 18.64
CA PHE A 692 8.49 6.56 19.55
C PHE A 692 7.06 6.28 20.02
N TYR A 693 6.49 5.17 19.54
CA TYR A 693 5.05 4.92 19.55
C TYR A 693 4.73 3.63 20.31
N ASN A 694 4.21 3.74 21.54
CA ASN A 694 3.71 2.57 22.28
C ASN A 694 2.27 2.26 21.84
N VAL A 695 2.07 1.11 21.18
CA VAL A 695 0.79 0.69 20.56
C VAL A 695 0.19 -0.56 21.19
N ASP A 696 0.71 -1.02 22.33
CA ASP A 696 0.16 -2.20 22.98
C ASP A 696 -1.31 -2.00 23.39
N ALA A 697 -2.04 -3.09 23.63
CA ALA A 697 -3.48 -3.01 23.91
C ALA A 697 -3.78 -2.18 25.18
N ALA A 698 -4.91 -1.46 25.15
CA ALA A 698 -5.31 -0.56 26.23
C ALA A 698 -5.37 -1.25 27.60
N GLY A 699 -4.88 -0.57 28.64
CA GLY A 699 -4.96 -1.04 30.02
C GLY A 699 -3.99 -2.16 30.42
N LEU A 700 -3.07 -2.58 29.55
CA LEU A 700 -2.06 -3.60 29.90
C LEU A 700 -0.94 -3.11 30.81
N GLY A 701 -0.75 -1.79 30.94
CA GLY A 701 0.38 -1.21 31.69
C GLY A 701 1.74 -1.36 30.98
N ALA A 702 1.74 -1.73 29.70
CA ALA A 702 2.95 -2.02 28.95
C ALA A 702 3.87 -0.80 28.82
N THR A 703 5.17 -1.01 29.06
CA THR A 703 6.19 0.03 28.98
C THR A 703 6.97 -0.03 27.66
N PHE A 704 7.23 1.14 27.07
CA PHE A 704 8.25 1.28 26.03
C PHE A 704 9.44 2.05 26.59
N THR A 705 10.57 1.37 26.79
CA THR A 705 11.79 1.97 27.34
C THR A 705 12.75 2.35 26.21
N VAL A 706 13.19 3.59 26.19
CA VAL A 706 14.20 4.11 25.25
C VAL A 706 15.47 4.43 26.03
N GLY A 707 16.50 3.61 25.81
CA GLY A 707 17.77 3.60 26.52
C GLY A 707 17.94 2.40 27.44
N GLY A 708 19.19 2.15 27.84
CA GLY A 708 19.55 1.00 28.67
C GLY A 708 18.98 1.02 30.09
N ALA A 709 19.22 -0.05 30.85
CA ALA A 709 18.67 -0.27 32.18
C ALA A 709 18.99 0.85 33.21
N THR A 710 20.09 1.59 33.02
CA THR A 710 20.43 2.77 33.83
C THR A 710 20.27 4.06 33.03
N PRO A 711 19.80 5.17 33.64
CA PRO A 711 19.75 6.47 32.98
C PRO A 711 21.13 6.90 32.47
N ASN A 712 21.13 7.62 31.33
CA ASN A 712 22.31 8.11 30.61
C ASN A 712 23.30 7.03 30.12
N SER A 713 22.96 5.73 30.19
CA SER A 713 23.80 4.64 29.62
C SER A 713 23.95 4.70 28.10
N THR A 714 22.99 5.34 27.43
CA THR A 714 22.89 5.48 25.96
C THR A 714 22.50 6.90 25.56
N THR A 715 22.73 7.24 24.30
CA THR A 715 22.41 8.56 23.72
C THR A 715 21.44 8.47 22.55
N ILE A 716 20.58 9.47 22.42
CA ILE A 716 19.90 9.84 21.17
C ILE A 716 20.62 11.07 20.63
N THR A 717 21.39 10.91 19.55
CA THR A 717 22.19 11.99 18.93
C THR A 717 21.49 12.49 17.67
N ALA A 718 21.20 13.78 17.59
CA ALA A 718 20.42 14.39 16.53
C ALA A 718 20.86 15.84 16.21
N ASP A 719 22.18 16.08 16.15
CA ASP A 719 22.78 17.43 16.13
C ASP A 719 22.20 18.36 15.05
N THR A 720 21.93 17.82 13.84
CA THR A 720 21.42 18.59 12.69
C THR A 720 19.90 18.51 12.50
N PHE A 721 19.17 17.83 13.40
CA PHE A 721 17.72 17.63 13.27
C PHE A 721 16.97 18.79 13.93
N SER A 722 16.07 19.46 13.19
CA SER A 722 15.33 20.63 13.67
C SER A 722 13.81 20.45 13.77
N SER A 723 13.28 19.28 13.38
CA SER A 723 11.86 18.95 13.53
C SER A 723 11.59 18.29 14.88
N SER A 724 10.57 17.42 14.99
CA SER A 724 10.11 16.88 16.26
C SER A 724 10.57 15.43 16.53
N ILE A 725 11.12 15.19 17.72
CA ILE A 725 11.28 13.86 18.32
C ILE A 725 10.07 13.64 19.22
N SER A 726 9.19 12.74 18.81
CA SER A 726 7.82 12.65 19.32
C SER A 726 7.56 11.34 20.06
N PHE A 727 7.16 11.45 21.32
CA PHE A 727 6.93 10.35 22.24
C PHE A 727 5.42 10.19 22.48
N ARG A 728 4.85 8.99 22.26
CA ARG A 728 3.39 8.82 22.20
C ARG A 728 2.91 7.46 22.70
N CYS A 729 1.63 7.36 23.05
CA CYS A 729 0.96 6.12 23.46
C CYS A 729 -0.40 6.03 22.77
N GLN A 730 -0.62 5.09 21.85
CA GLN A 730 -1.90 5.04 21.11
C GLN A 730 -3.10 4.83 22.04
N ASN A 731 -2.94 3.98 23.04
CA ASN A 731 -3.99 3.53 23.94
C ASN A 731 -3.75 4.05 25.36
N LEU A 732 -4.84 4.37 26.08
CA LEU A 732 -4.78 4.77 27.48
C LEU A 732 -4.29 3.62 28.37
N GLY A 733 -3.47 3.96 29.37
CA GLY A 733 -2.85 2.99 30.28
C GLY A 733 -1.52 2.40 29.80
N ASN A 734 -0.99 2.85 28.66
CA ASN A 734 0.36 2.54 28.21
C ASN A 734 1.34 3.65 28.67
N PHE A 735 2.60 3.26 28.89
CA PHE A 735 3.63 4.17 29.41
C PHE A 735 4.89 4.13 28.57
N GLY A 736 5.68 5.20 28.64
CA GLY A 736 7.03 5.25 28.10
C GLY A 736 8.06 5.67 29.15
N ILE A 737 9.29 5.22 28.99
CA ILE A 737 10.42 5.52 29.87
C ILE A 737 11.58 5.97 29.00
N LEU A 738 12.13 7.15 29.26
CA LEU A 738 13.32 7.66 28.59
C LEU A 738 14.51 7.64 29.55
N ASN A 739 15.39 6.66 29.35
CA ASN A 739 16.68 6.53 30.02
C ASN A 739 17.84 7.07 29.16
N SER A 740 17.69 7.12 27.83
CA SER A 740 18.69 7.72 26.94
C SER A 740 18.82 9.24 27.16
N ARG A 741 20.05 9.74 27.15
CA ARG A 741 20.33 11.18 27.07
C ARG A 741 20.09 11.68 25.65
N ILE A 742 19.23 12.69 25.47
CA ILE A 742 18.99 13.33 24.18
C ILE A 742 20.01 14.46 23.98
N ASN A 743 20.70 14.43 22.86
CA ASN A 743 21.51 15.51 22.32
C ASN A 743 20.96 15.90 20.94
N ALA A 744 20.02 16.84 20.93
CA ALA A 744 19.24 17.26 19.77
C ALA A 744 18.99 18.78 19.80
N PRO A 745 20.04 19.63 19.88
CA PRO A 745 19.95 21.04 20.29
C PRO A 745 19.00 21.90 19.45
N ASN A 746 18.74 21.51 18.19
CA ASN A 746 17.86 22.23 17.26
C ASN A 746 16.41 21.69 17.23
N ALA A 747 16.16 20.53 17.86
CA ALA A 747 14.89 19.81 17.75
C ALA A 747 13.84 20.29 18.76
N THR A 748 12.58 20.02 18.43
CA THR A 748 11.49 19.94 19.42
C THR A 748 11.44 18.51 19.96
N VAL A 749 11.32 18.33 21.27
CA VAL A 749 10.92 17.06 21.89
C VAL A 749 9.45 17.20 22.30
N ASP A 750 8.55 16.42 21.71
CA ASP A 750 7.12 16.47 22.02
C ASP A 750 6.57 15.19 22.64
N VAL A 751 5.64 15.31 23.60
CA VAL A 751 4.74 14.22 23.97
C VAL A 751 3.35 14.53 23.45
N ASN A 752 2.75 13.54 22.78
CA ASN A 752 1.56 13.73 21.96
C ASN A 752 0.68 12.48 21.99
N VAL A 753 -0.62 12.63 21.69
CA VAL A 753 -1.62 11.55 21.57
C VAL A 753 -1.57 10.60 22.78
N ASN A 754 -2.18 10.99 23.90
CA ASN A 754 -2.23 10.23 25.16
C ASN A 754 -0.87 9.76 25.74
N GLY A 755 0.26 10.21 25.19
CA GLY A 755 1.60 9.79 25.63
C GLY A 755 1.81 10.10 27.10
N ASN A 756 2.26 9.12 27.88
CA ASN A 756 2.64 9.28 29.28
C ASN A 756 4.06 8.78 29.47
N TRP A 757 5.02 9.71 29.51
CA TRP A 757 6.45 9.42 29.45
C TRP A 757 7.19 9.91 30.68
N THR A 758 7.92 9.01 31.34
CA THR A 758 8.84 9.39 32.43
C THR A 758 10.24 9.60 31.87
N ILE A 759 10.85 10.76 32.12
CA ILE A 759 12.23 11.07 31.69
C ILE A 759 13.16 10.94 32.90
N ASN A 760 13.99 9.90 32.90
CA ASN A 760 14.98 9.66 33.95
C ASN A 760 16.37 10.21 33.58
N SER A 761 16.61 10.54 32.30
CA SER A 761 17.89 11.04 31.83
C SER A 761 18.12 12.51 32.21
N THR A 762 19.39 12.90 32.35
CA THR A 762 19.83 14.25 32.76
C THR A 762 20.85 14.84 31.81
N GLY A 763 21.04 16.16 31.87
CA GLY A 763 21.97 16.89 30.99
C GLY A 763 21.52 16.87 29.51
N ASN A 764 20.22 16.73 29.29
CA ASN A 764 19.59 16.69 27.97
C ASN A 764 19.72 18.04 27.24
N SER A 765 19.70 18.01 25.91
CA SER A 765 19.77 19.20 25.05
C SER A 765 18.77 19.13 23.89
N TRP A 766 17.84 20.08 23.84
CA TRP A 766 16.91 20.36 22.75
C TRP A 766 16.34 21.78 22.87
N ALA A 767 15.68 22.30 21.83
CA ALA A 767 15.23 23.69 21.77
C ALA A 767 13.86 23.95 22.42
N VAL A 768 12.93 23.01 22.28
CA VAL A 768 11.55 23.14 22.77
C VAL A 768 11.06 21.80 23.33
N THR A 769 10.47 21.82 24.53
CA THR A 769 9.64 20.72 25.04
C THR A 769 8.19 21.04 24.71
N ALA A 770 7.48 20.21 23.94
CA ALA A 770 6.08 20.46 23.61
C ALA A 770 5.15 19.37 24.19
N LEU A 771 4.04 19.79 24.80
CA LEU A 771 3.04 18.89 25.35
C LEU A 771 1.70 19.15 24.66
N LEU A 772 1.28 18.18 23.85
CA LEU A 772 0.21 18.31 22.86
C LEU A 772 -0.85 17.22 23.05
N ASN A 773 -2.12 17.52 22.78
CA ASN A 773 -3.21 16.53 22.73
C ASN A 773 -3.27 15.58 23.95
N GLY A 774 -3.16 16.12 25.17
CA GLY A 774 -3.17 15.34 26.41
C GLY A 774 -1.87 14.58 26.70
N GLY A 775 -0.76 14.93 26.05
CA GLY A 775 0.57 14.39 26.36
C GLY A 775 1.06 14.79 27.75
N ILE A 776 1.75 13.86 28.42
CA ILE A 776 2.23 13.96 29.79
C ILE A 776 3.72 13.64 29.83
N ILE A 777 4.53 14.55 30.37
CA ILE A 777 5.90 14.23 30.83
C ILE A 777 5.90 14.19 32.35
N LYS A 778 6.54 13.16 32.90
CA LYS A 778 6.88 13.03 34.31
C LYS A 778 8.39 13.05 34.49
N LEU A 779 8.90 13.81 35.46
CA LEU A 779 10.35 13.83 35.74
C LEU A 779 10.74 12.65 36.64
N GLY A 780 11.86 12.01 36.31
CA GLY A 780 12.52 10.98 37.12
C GLY A 780 13.88 11.41 37.67
N ALA A 781 14.30 12.64 37.38
CA ALA A 781 15.54 13.26 37.88
C ALA A 781 15.44 14.79 37.87
N ASN A 782 16.31 15.46 38.63
CA ASN A 782 16.49 16.92 38.53
C ASN A 782 17.04 17.29 37.16
N ASP A 783 16.56 18.40 36.59
CA ASP A 783 16.93 18.88 35.25
C ASP A 783 16.84 17.78 34.16
N ALA A 784 15.75 17.00 34.21
CA ALA A 784 15.46 15.95 33.23
C ALA A 784 14.96 16.51 31.89
N LEU A 785 14.25 17.64 31.88
CA LEU A 785 14.07 18.43 30.65
C LEU A 785 15.36 19.18 30.33
N ALA A 786 15.64 19.39 29.04
CA ALA A 786 16.76 20.23 28.62
C ALA A 786 16.63 21.66 29.19
N THR A 787 17.63 22.11 29.91
CA THR A 787 17.55 23.37 30.69
C THR A 787 17.46 24.62 29.83
N GLY A 788 17.97 24.55 28.59
CA GLY A 788 17.82 25.60 27.57
C GLY A 788 16.54 25.50 26.73
N ALA A 789 15.63 24.55 27.00
CA ALA A 789 14.40 24.40 26.23
C ALA A 789 13.26 25.29 26.77
N VAL A 790 12.45 25.83 25.86
CA VAL A 790 11.15 26.42 26.24
C VAL A 790 10.13 25.30 26.41
N VAL A 791 9.35 25.31 27.49
CA VAL A 791 8.23 24.37 27.69
C VAL A 791 6.97 24.99 27.10
N ASN A 792 6.42 24.37 26.05
CA ASN A 792 5.20 24.78 25.39
C ASN A 792 4.04 23.82 25.69
N LEU A 793 2.98 24.31 26.35
CA LEU A 793 1.78 23.52 26.66
C LEU A 793 0.60 23.99 25.79
N ASP A 794 0.13 23.13 24.88
CA ASP A 794 -1.05 23.42 24.06
C ASP A 794 -2.16 22.37 24.27
N GLY A 795 -3.34 22.84 24.67
CA GLY A 795 -4.45 21.99 25.10
C GLY A 795 -4.25 21.41 26.49
N THR A 796 -4.64 20.16 26.70
CA THR A 796 -4.72 19.49 28.02
C THR A 796 -3.43 18.77 28.48
N GLY A 797 -2.30 19.01 27.81
CA GLY A 797 -1.03 18.38 28.17
C GLY A 797 -0.43 18.91 29.49
N TYR A 798 0.34 18.11 30.21
CA TYR A 798 0.96 18.56 31.47
C TYR A 798 2.35 18.01 31.76
N ALA A 799 3.14 18.81 32.49
CA ALA A 799 4.44 18.43 33.01
C ALA A 799 4.32 18.18 34.53
N ASP A 800 4.68 16.98 34.98
CA ASP A 800 4.73 16.59 36.38
C ASP A 800 6.19 16.60 36.87
N LEU A 801 6.52 17.58 37.70
CA LEU A 801 7.84 17.75 38.32
C LEU A 801 8.17 16.60 39.28
N ASN A 802 7.17 15.92 39.83
CA ASN A 802 7.32 14.68 40.59
C ASN A 802 8.42 14.73 41.67
N GLY A 803 8.54 15.85 42.38
CA GLY A 803 9.50 16.01 43.49
C GLY A 803 10.93 16.31 43.04
N PHE A 804 11.12 16.67 41.77
CA PHE A 804 12.39 17.07 41.19
C PHE A 804 12.40 18.56 40.84
N ASN A 805 13.56 19.19 41.02
CA ASN A 805 13.80 20.56 40.60
C ASN A 805 14.07 20.59 39.09
N GLN A 806 13.55 21.61 38.41
CA GLN A 806 13.69 21.74 36.97
C GLN A 806 13.95 23.19 36.55
N THR A 807 15.04 23.38 35.82
CA THR A 807 15.38 24.62 35.11
C THR A 807 14.92 24.53 33.66
N VAL A 808 14.28 25.56 33.12
CA VAL A 808 13.90 25.66 31.69
C VAL A 808 14.11 27.07 31.18
N ALA A 809 14.22 27.26 29.86
CA ALA A 809 14.44 28.58 29.27
C ALA A 809 13.26 29.53 29.53
N GLY A 810 12.04 29.02 29.57
CA GLY A 810 10.81 29.78 29.80
C GLY A 810 9.57 28.93 29.51
N LEU A 811 8.39 29.49 29.77
CA LEU A 811 7.09 28.84 29.59
C LEU A 811 6.31 29.50 28.46
N ALA A 812 5.75 28.69 27.57
CA ALA A 812 4.86 29.10 26.49
C ALA A 812 3.59 28.23 26.49
N GLY A 813 2.51 28.74 25.92
CA GLY A 813 1.32 27.93 25.69
C GLY A 813 0.10 28.76 25.35
N SER A 814 -0.66 28.34 24.34
CA SER A 814 -1.89 29.01 23.90
C SER A 814 -3.16 28.44 24.53
N GLY A 815 -3.07 27.26 25.16
CA GLY A 815 -4.20 26.58 25.80
C GLY A 815 -4.32 26.86 27.30
N SER A 816 -5.51 27.25 27.75
CA SER A 816 -5.82 27.51 29.18
C SER A 816 -5.94 26.27 30.07
N THR A 817 -5.75 25.07 29.52
CA THR A 817 -5.87 23.78 30.23
C THR A 817 -4.54 23.04 30.41
N GLY A 818 -3.44 23.59 29.89
CA GLY A 818 -2.11 23.04 30.10
C GLY A 818 -1.61 23.38 31.51
N LYS A 819 -0.90 22.46 32.16
CA LYS A 819 -0.40 22.70 33.52
C LYS A 819 1.02 22.19 33.81
N ILE A 820 1.66 22.82 34.78
CA ILE A 820 2.87 22.33 35.46
C ILE A 820 2.48 22.03 36.90
N VAL A 821 2.82 20.84 37.38
CA VAL A 821 2.33 20.29 38.65
C VAL A 821 3.40 19.44 39.35
N ASN A 822 3.29 19.23 40.66
CA ASN A 822 4.07 18.23 41.39
C ASN A 822 3.14 17.20 42.05
N HIS A 823 3.06 15.96 41.55
CA HIS A 823 2.29 14.89 42.21
C HIS A 823 3.13 13.98 43.13
N SER A 824 4.38 14.32 43.44
CA SER A 824 5.20 13.54 44.37
C SER A 824 4.52 13.41 45.74
N THR A 825 4.70 12.25 46.37
CA THR A 825 4.23 11.97 47.74
C THR A 825 5.33 12.16 48.80
N THR A 826 6.54 12.56 48.38
CA THR A 826 7.74 12.53 49.25
C THR A 826 8.63 13.77 49.18
N SER A 827 8.49 14.61 48.15
CA SER A 827 9.39 15.74 47.91
C SER A 827 8.68 16.89 47.19
N ASP A 828 9.03 18.12 47.56
CA ASP A 828 8.60 19.32 46.86
C ASP A 828 9.46 19.60 45.61
N SER A 829 9.13 20.64 44.84
CA SER A 829 9.84 20.97 43.59
C SER A 829 10.04 22.48 43.41
N ILE A 830 11.20 22.86 42.88
CA ILE A 830 11.52 24.22 42.44
C ILE A 830 11.48 24.28 40.91
N LEU A 831 10.70 25.21 40.36
CA LEU A 831 10.67 25.53 38.93
C LEU A 831 11.49 26.80 38.68
N THR A 832 12.56 26.69 37.89
CA THR A 832 13.43 27.83 37.54
C THR A 832 13.30 28.17 36.05
N LEU A 833 13.00 29.44 35.76
CA LEU A 833 12.97 30.02 34.43
C LEU A 833 14.28 30.81 34.20
N ALA A 834 15.19 30.25 33.42
CA ALA A 834 16.52 30.81 33.19
C ALA A 834 16.96 30.63 31.73
N GLY A 835 17.29 31.74 31.07
CA GLY A 835 17.73 31.72 29.66
C GLY A 835 16.66 32.09 28.63
N LEU A 836 15.66 32.90 29.02
CA LEU A 836 14.69 33.51 28.09
C LEU A 836 15.42 34.18 26.90
N THR A 837 15.14 33.71 25.69
CA THR A 837 15.69 34.26 24.41
C THR A 837 14.71 35.17 23.67
N ALA A 838 13.45 35.19 24.11
CA ALA A 838 12.35 36.02 23.64
C ALA A 838 11.36 36.18 24.79
N ASP A 839 10.52 37.21 24.74
CA ASP A 839 9.42 37.34 25.70
C ASP A 839 8.39 36.23 25.45
N ARG A 840 7.78 35.72 26.52
CA ARG A 840 6.89 34.55 26.46
C ARG A 840 5.60 34.79 27.20
N ASN A 841 4.51 34.20 26.71
CA ASN A 841 3.24 34.16 27.40
C ASN A 841 2.83 32.70 27.67
N PHE A 842 2.37 32.44 28.88
CA PHE A 842 1.88 31.16 29.35
C PHE A 842 0.44 31.31 29.87
N ILE A 843 -0.52 30.78 29.11
CA ILE A 843 -1.96 30.81 29.46
C ILE A 843 -2.35 29.59 30.35
N GLY A 844 -1.46 28.60 30.49
CA GLY A 844 -1.63 27.48 31.38
C GLY A 844 -1.44 27.83 32.87
N ALA A 845 -1.55 26.80 33.72
CA ALA A 845 -1.47 26.93 35.17
C ALA A 845 -0.22 26.27 35.76
N ILE A 846 0.44 26.94 36.72
CA ILE A 846 1.39 26.31 37.64
C ILE A 846 0.60 26.02 38.93
N THR A 847 0.53 24.76 39.35
CA THR A 847 -0.30 24.32 40.49
C THR A 847 0.45 23.34 41.38
N ASP A 848 0.16 23.33 42.68
CA ASP A 848 0.50 22.16 43.50
C ASP A 848 -0.27 20.93 43.00
N GLY A 849 0.26 19.74 43.24
CA GLY A 849 -0.48 18.49 43.03
C GLY A 849 -1.07 18.00 44.33
N ASN A 850 -1.97 17.03 44.26
CA ASN A 850 -2.72 16.52 45.42
C ASN A 850 -1.86 15.99 46.59
N ASN A 851 -0.58 15.70 46.36
CA ASN A 851 0.32 15.09 47.35
C ASN A 851 1.64 15.86 47.59
N GLY A 852 1.97 16.88 46.77
CA GLY A 852 3.29 17.50 46.75
C GLY A 852 3.24 18.92 46.20
N ARG A 853 4.17 19.77 46.65
CA ARG A 853 4.10 21.23 46.41
C ARG A 853 5.17 21.68 45.41
N ILE A 854 4.89 22.76 44.70
CA ILE A 854 5.91 23.55 44.01
C ILE A 854 6.32 24.66 44.98
N THR A 855 7.43 24.45 45.68
CA THR A 855 7.88 25.32 46.78
C THR A 855 8.57 26.59 46.34
N SER A 856 8.99 26.70 45.07
CA SER A 856 9.35 28.01 44.52
C SER A 856 9.25 28.09 42.98
N LEU A 857 8.84 29.27 42.50
CA LEU A 857 9.05 29.74 41.14
C LEU A 857 10.20 30.75 41.13
N VAL A 858 11.26 30.48 40.36
CA VAL A 858 12.44 31.35 40.26
C VAL A 858 12.58 31.89 38.83
N MET A 859 12.77 33.20 38.67
CA MET A 859 12.94 33.89 37.39
C MET A 859 14.31 34.59 37.33
N ASN A 860 15.16 34.12 36.41
CA ASN A 860 16.55 34.55 36.23
C ASN A 860 16.82 35.17 34.83
N GLY A 861 15.80 35.39 34.01
CA GLY A 861 15.93 35.78 32.60
C GLY A 861 16.15 37.28 32.36
N SER A 862 17.37 37.78 32.56
CA SER A 862 17.71 39.20 32.40
C SER A 862 17.20 39.84 31.10
N GLY A 863 16.47 40.96 31.22
CA GLY A 863 16.06 41.79 30.08
C GLY A 863 14.96 41.20 29.19
N ARG A 864 14.25 40.16 29.64
CA ARG A 864 13.08 39.56 28.97
C ARG A 864 11.90 39.41 29.91
N THR A 865 10.71 39.25 29.33
CA THR A 865 9.46 39.08 30.07
C THR A 865 8.94 37.64 29.97
N GLN A 866 8.63 37.04 31.13
CA GLN A 866 7.71 35.91 31.20
C GLN A 866 6.36 36.41 31.70
N THR A 867 5.33 36.32 30.87
CA THR A 867 3.94 36.55 31.26
C THR A 867 3.28 35.23 31.67
N LEU A 868 2.60 35.24 32.81
CA LEU A 868 1.70 34.20 33.28
C LEU A 868 0.27 34.76 33.25
N SER A 869 -0.55 34.25 32.33
CA SER A 869 -1.93 34.69 32.12
C SER A 869 -3.00 33.70 32.57
N GLY A 870 -2.61 32.44 32.83
CA GLY A 870 -3.50 31.47 33.47
C GLY A 870 -3.66 31.70 34.97
N THR A 871 -4.58 30.96 35.60
CA THR A 871 -4.70 30.93 37.07
C THR A 871 -3.61 30.04 37.65
N ASN A 872 -2.67 30.63 38.39
CA ASN A 872 -1.58 29.91 39.02
C ASN A 872 -1.88 29.75 40.52
N THR A 873 -1.73 28.55 41.06
CA THR A 873 -2.19 28.19 42.43
C THR A 873 -1.16 27.38 43.22
N TYR A 874 0.11 27.45 42.86
CA TYR A 874 1.18 26.89 43.69
C TYR A 874 1.33 27.68 45.00
N SER A 875 1.73 27.03 46.08
CA SER A 875 1.86 27.63 47.42
C SER A 875 3.29 27.99 47.83
N GLY A 876 4.20 28.06 46.85
CA GLY A 876 5.62 28.32 47.06
C GLY A 876 6.05 29.76 46.81
N ASP A 877 7.29 30.07 47.21
CA ASP A 877 7.88 31.41 47.10
C ASP A 877 8.16 31.82 45.66
N THR A 878 7.92 33.08 45.31
CA THR A 878 8.27 33.64 43.99
C THR A 878 9.53 34.47 44.09
N THR A 879 10.58 34.11 43.35
CA THR A 879 11.85 34.86 43.32
C THR A 879 12.13 35.41 41.92
N VAL A 880 12.24 36.73 41.76
CA VAL A 880 12.64 37.39 40.50
C VAL A 880 14.04 37.98 40.66
N ASN A 881 15.06 37.25 40.24
CA ASN A 881 16.46 37.68 40.30
C ASN A 881 16.86 38.57 39.12
N ALA A 882 16.27 38.36 37.95
CA ALA A 882 16.51 39.19 36.76
C ALA A 882 15.40 39.06 35.71
N GLY A 883 15.15 40.13 34.96
CA GLY A 883 14.08 40.21 33.97
C GLY A 883 12.72 40.59 34.56
N THR A 884 11.67 40.45 33.76
CA THR A 884 10.30 40.77 34.16
C THR A 884 9.47 39.50 34.30
N LEU A 885 8.81 39.32 35.45
CA LEU A 885 7.73 38.36 35.63
C LEU A 885 6.41 39.13 35.60
N THR A 886 5.60 38.96 34.56
CA THR A 886 4.27 39.58 34.46
C THR A 886 3.20 38.62 34.95
N LEU A 887 2.37 39.04 35.89
CA LEU A 887 1.17 38.34 36.35
C LEU A 887 -0.06 39.10 35.83
N SER A 888 -0.82 38.49 34.92
CA SER A 888 -1.95 39.16 34.25
C SER A 888 -3.33 38.68 34.68
N ASN A 889 -3.41 37.81 35.69
CA ASN A 889 -4.64 37.34 36.29
C ASN A 889 -4.43 37.18 37.80
N ALA A 890 -5.24 37.85 38.62
CA ALA A 890 -5.24 37.62 40.06
C ALA A 890 -6.24 36.50 40.40
N PRO A 891 -5.96 35.63 41.39
CA PRO A 891 -7.01 34.87 42.04
C PRO A 891 -8.03 35.84 42.68
N ASP A 892 -9.27 35.39 42.84
CA ASP A 892 -10.39 36.19 43.36
C ASP A 892 -10.04 36.87 44.71
N PRO A 893 -10.30 38.19 44.89
CA PRO A 893 -10.06 38.89 46.15
C PRO A 893 -10.80 38.32 47.37
N LEU A 894 -11.73 37.37 47.20
CA LEU A 894 -12.34 36.59 48.27
C LEU A 894 -11.63 35.25 48.58
N ASN A 895 -10.34 35.15 48.25
CA ASN A 895 -9.40 34.09 48.63
C ASN A 895 -9.78 32.67 48.18
N ALA A 896 -9.40 32.33 46.95
CA ALA A 896 -9.48 30.97 46.43
C ALA A 896 -8.26 30.07 46.77
N ASN A 897 -7.23 30.57 47.48
CA ASN A 897 -6.00 29.82 47.73
C ASN A 897 -5.22 30.29 48.98
N ALA A 898 -5.74 30.09 50.19
CA ALA A 898 -5.09 30.52 51.44
C ALA A 898 -3.64 29.97 51.68
N ALA A 899 -3.10 29.15 50.78
CA ALA A 899 -1.72 28.70 50.77
C ALA A 899 -0.76 29.60 49.95
N ASN A 900 -1.22 30.44 49.00
CA ASN A 900 -0.34 31.46 48.36
C ASN A 900 -0.18 32.70 49.25
N ASP A 901 -1.19 33.02 50.06
CA ASP A 901 -1.13 34.01 51.16
C ASP A 901 0.06 33.80 52.10
N ALA A 902 0.59 32.57 52.21
CA ALA A 902 1.70 32.19 53.07
C ALA A 902 3.08 32.24 52.37
N SER A 903 3.14 32.70 51.12
CA SER A 903 4.37 32.73 50.30
C SER A 903 5.16 34.04 50.46
N THR A 904 6.47 33.98 50.18
CA THR A 904 7.35 35.14 50.07
C THR A 904 7.57 35.51 48.60
N ILE A 905 7.41 36.80 48.27
CA ILE A 905 7.91 37.38 47.01
C ILE A 905 9.27 38.01 47.26
N THR A 906 10.30 37.59 46.53
CA THR A 906 11.64 38.18 46.54
C THR A 906 11.96 38.76 45.17
N ILE A 907 12.36 40.04 45.09
CA ILE A 907 12.77 40.70 43.85
C ILE A 907 14.16 41.30 44.03
N ALA A 908 15.08 41.07 43.08
CA ALA A 908 16.40 41.69 43.15
C ALA A 908 16.31 43.23 43.14
N SER A 909 17.22 43.90 43.86
CA SER A 909 17.20 45.36 43.99
C SER A 909 17.41 46.10 42.66
N THR A 910 18.03 45.46 41.66
CA THR A 910 18.27 46.00 40.32
C THR A 910 18.16 44.92 39.26
N GLY A 911 17.62 45.27 38.08
CA GLY A 911 17.57 44.36 36.91
C GLY A 911 16.45 43.33 36.93
N ALA A 912 15.56 43.39 37.93
CA ALA A 912 14.38 42.55 38.09
C ALA A 912 13.11 43.40 38.26
N THR A 913 12.00 42.93 37.72
CA THR A 913 10.67 43.57 37.80
C THR A 913 9.59 42.52 38.00
N LEU A 914 8.64 42.79 38.89
CA LEU A 914 7.36 42.08 38.97
C LEU A 914 6.26 42.99 38.40
N ASP A 915 5.57 42.55 37.37
CA ASP A 915 4.63 43.36 36.60
C ASP A 915 3.20 42.87 36.80
N LEU A 916 2.40 43.62 37.54
CA LEU A 916 1.07 43.24 38.00
C LEU A 916 0.00 43.87 37.10
N THR A 917 -0.28 43.25 35.95
CA THR A 917 -1.19 43.82 34.95
C THR A 917 -2.67 43.45 35.17
N PHE A 918 -2.99 42.73 36.25
CA PHE A 918 -4.37 42.51 36.69
C PHE A 918 -4.95 43.73 37.40
N THR A 919 -6.27 43.79 37.51
CA THR A 919 -6.98 44.79 38.32
C THR A 919 -7.26 44.22 39.71
N GLY A 920 -6.91 44.94 40.77
CA GLY A 920 -7.17 44.55 42.15
C GLY A 920 -5.90 44.33 42.97
N THR A 921 -6.00 43.51 44.01
CA THR A 921 -4.92 43.27 44.97
C THR A 921 -4.82 41.78 45.26
N ASP A 922 -3.61 41.22 45.17
CA ASP A 922 -3.27 39.86 45.59
C ASP A 922 -2.53 39.90 46.95
N LYS A 923 -2.32 38.76 47.62
CA LYS A 923 -1.85 38.71 49.02
C LYS A 923 -0.67 37.76 49.22
N VAL A 924 0.29 38.17 50.05
CA VAL A 924 1.51 37.40 50.40
C VAL A 924 1.94 37.63 51.86
N ASP A 925 2.71 36.69 52.42
CA ASP A 925 3.25 36.78 53.78
C ASP A 925 4.37 37.82 53.85
N LYS A 926 5.28 37.81 52.86
CA LYS A 926 6.44 38.70 52.83
C LYS A 926 6.76 39.21 51.43
N LEU A 927 7.25 40.45 51.37
CA LEU A 927 7.91 41.03 50.20
C LEU A 927 9.35 41.39 50.58
N VAL A 928 10.32 40.96 49.77
CA VAL A 928 11.75 41.20 49.98
C VAL A 928 12.34 41.86 48.73
N ILE A 929 13.00 43.00 48.90
CA ILE A 929 13.69 43.71 47.81
C ILE A 929 15.21 43.64 48.06
N GLY A 930 15.92 42.95 47.18
CA GLY A 930 17.32 42.58 47.37
C GLY A 930 17.48 41.65 48.58
N SER A 931 17.98 42.18 49.69
CA SER A 931 18.09 41.48 50.98
C SER A 931 17.21 42.11 52.08
N THR A 932 16.36 43.08 51.73
CA THR A 932 15.57 43.86 52.70
C THR A 932 14.10 43.44 52.63
N GLN A 933 13.61 42.78 53.68
CA GLN A 933 12.18 42.58 53.86
C GLN A 933 11.49 43.94 54.01
N GLN A 934 10.38 44.12 53.28
CA GLN A 934 9.52 45.29 53.37
C GLN A 934 8.56 45.16 54.55
N ALA A 935 8.07 46.29 55.06
CA ALA A 935 7.09 46.30 56.16
C ALA A 935 5.72 45.79 55.68
N ASN A 936 4.79 45.50 56.60
CA ASN A 936 3.44 45.12 56.19
C ASN A 936 2.66 46.31 55.60
N GLY A 937 1.79 46.03 54.63
CA GLY A 937 0.99 47.02 53.91
C GLY A 937 0.80 46.72 52.43
N VAL A 938 0.19 47.65 51.69
CA VAL A 938 -0.14 47.47 50.27
C VAL A 938 0.96 48.07 49.38
N TYR A 939 1.54 47.27 48.49
CA TYR A 939 2.62 47.66 47.57
C TYR A 939 2.16 47.66 46.12
N GLY A 940 2.72 48.55 45.31
CA GLY A 940 2.39 48.69 43.88
C GLY A 940 3.44 49.48 43.12
N LYS A 941 3.11 49.92 41.91
CA LYS A 941 4.00 50.79 41.11
C LYS A 941 4.27 52.15 41.76
N VAL A 942 5.41 52.74 41.40
CA VAL A 942 5.71 54.14 41.74
C VAL A 942 4.63 55.07 41.17
N GLY A 943 4.06 55.93 42.02
CA GLY A 943 3.00 56.87 41.66
C GLY A 943 1.56 56.38 41.89
N SER A 944 1.36 55.18 42.45
CA SER A 944 0.05 54.75 42.94
C SER A 944 -0.51 55.68 44.02
N ALA A 945 -1.84 55.78 44.10
CA ALA A 945 -2.52 56.59 45.12
C ALA A 945 -2.38 55.94 46.52
N LEU A 946 -2.30 56.79 47.55
CA LEU A 946 -2.34 56.33 48.95
C LEU A 946 -3.64 55.53 49.21
N PRO A 947 -3.59 54.42 49.97
CA PRO A 947 -2.51 54.00 50.87
C PRO A 947 -1.39 53.14 50.24
N VAL A 948 -1.33 52.99 48.91
CA VAL A 948 -0.36 52.09 48.25
C VAL A 948 1.07 52.64 48.30
N MET A 949 2.01 51.83 48.78
CA MET A 949 3.45 52.07 48.74
C MET A 949 4.03 51.74 47.37
N GLY A 950 4.39 52.77 46.60
CA GLY A 950 4.98 52.61 45.29
C GLY A 950 6.47 52.25 45.34
N ILE A 951 6.87 51.11 44.77
CA ILE A 951 8.28 50.68 44.65
C ILE A 951 8.68 50.44 43.19
N SER A 952 9.94 50.71 42.84
CA SER A 952 10.44 50.67 41.45
C SER A 952 10.48 49.27 40.83
N GLN A 953 10.48 48.23 41.66
CA GLN A 953 10.54 46.83 41.27
C GLN A 953 9.16 46.27 40.93
N ILE A 954 8.07 47.01 41.18
CA ILE A 954 6.70 46.65 40.80
C ILE A 954 6.21 47.58 39.69
N THR A 955 5.62 47.01 38.65
CA THR A 955 4.91 47.72 37.57
C THR A 955 3.48 47.19 37.40
N GLY A 956 2.72 47.76 36.48
CA GLY A 956 1.30 47.43 36.29
C GLY A 956 0.34 48.24 37.17
N ASP A 957 -0.95 47.91 37.12
CA ASP A 957 -2.03 48.58 37.87
C ASP A 957 -2.49 47.78 39.10
N GLY A 958 -2.12 46.50 39.20
CA GLY A 958 -2.38 45.64 40.35
C GLY A 958 -1.45 45.91 41.53
N THR A 959 -1.84 45.43 42.71
CA THR A 959 -1.09 45.60 43.96
C THR A 959 -0.92 44.31 44.74
N LEU A 960 -0.01 44.31 45.71
CA LEU A 960 0.21 43.23 46.68
C LEU A 960 -0.06 43.71 48.10
N THR A 961 -0.89 43.01 48.86
CA THR A 961 -0.95 43.14 50.32
C THR A 961 0.10 42.23 50.93
N VAL A 962 1.06 42.83 51.65
CA VAL A 962 2.17 42.15 52.33
C VAL A 962 1.86 42.09 53.82
N GLY A 963 1.78 40.86 54.34
CA GLY A 963 1.23 40.58 55.65
C GLY A 963 -0.29 40.81 55.69
N ASP A 964 -1.02 39.96 56.41
CA ASP A 964 -2.48 40.07 56.52
C ASP A 964 -2.95 41.02 57.63
N GLY A 965 -2.00 41.69 58.29
CA GLY A 965 -2.25 42.52 59.45
C GLY A 965 -2.63 41.74 60.72
N THR A 966 -2.52 40.40 60.72
CA THR A 966 -2.67 39.58 61.93
C THR A 966 -1.32 39.48 62.67
N PRO A 967 -1.24 39.91 63.94
CA PRO A 967 -0.07 39.66 64.77
C PRO A 967 0.14 38.17 65.02
N ALA A 968 1.38 37.76 65.29
CA ALA A 968 1.69 36.36 65.59
C ALA A 968 0.91 35.88 66.82
N GLY A 969 0.00 34.93 66.62
CA GLY A 969 -0.91 34.38 67.64
C GLY A 969 -2.33 34.95 67.62
N PHE A 970 -2.62 35.98 66.83
CA PHE A 970 -3.96 36.56 66.68
C PHE A 970 -4.96 35.54 66.12
N SER A 971 -4.63 34.87 65.02
CA SER A 971 -5.55 33.94 64.33
C SER A 971 -5.93 32.72 65.18
N SER A 972 -5.02 32.29 66.07
CA SER A 972 -5.30 31.23 67.06
C SER A 972 -6.10 31.74 68.28
N TRP A 973 -6.11 33.05 68.53
CA TRP A 973 -6.89 33.65 69.61
C TRP A 973 -8.32 33.93 69.15
N ILE A 974 -8.52 34.57 68.00
CA ILE A 974 -9.84 34.99 67.50
C ILE A 974 -10.74 33.80 67.12
N THR A 975 -10.14 32.64 66.85
CA THR A 975 -10.83 31.34 66.67
C THR A 975 -11.07 30.58 67.98
N GLY A 976 -10.65 31.15 69.11
CA GLY A 976 -10.85 30.59 70.45
C GLY A 976 -12.29 30.66 70.94
N THR A 977 -12.53 30.10 72.12
CA THR A 977 -13.82 30.17 72.82
C THR A 977 -13.78 31.29 73.85
N PHE A 978 -14.80 32.15 73.80
CA PHE A 978 -14.98 33.38 74.55
C PHE A 978 -16.25 33.34 75.41
N ALA A 979 -16.58 34.43 76.08
CA ALA A 979 -17.74 34.52 76.97
C ALA A 979 -19.09 34.24 76.25
N ASN A 980 -19.25 34.66 75.00
CA ASN A 980 -20.41 34.37 74.15
C ASN A 980 -20.03 33.48 72.95
N ASP A 981 -19.44 32.32 73.23
CA ASP A 981 -18.98 31.31 72.26
C ASP A 981 -17.84 31.80 71.33
N THR A 982 -18.04 31.82 70.00
CA THR A 982 -16.99 32.06 69.00
C THR A 982 -17.38 33.18 68.06
N VAL A 983 -16.42 34.07 67.73
CA VAL A 983 -16.60 35.06 66.67
C VAL A 983 -16.87 34.35 65.34
N PRO A 984 -17.94 34.67 64.58
CA PRO A 984 -18.23 34.02 63.30
C PRO A 984 -17.13 34.26 62.27
N GLY A 985 -16.80 33.25 61.45
CA GLY A 985 -15.65 33.30 60.52
C GLY A 985 -15.60 34.47 59.52
N GLY A 986 -16.72 35.16 59.27
CA GLY A 986 -16.78 36.38 58.46
C GLY A 986 -16.61 37.69 59.24
N GLN A 987 -16.24 37.63 60.53
CA GLN A 987 -15.99 38.78 61.42
C GLN A 987 -14.74 38.57 62.31
N GLN A 988 -13.83 37.67 61.90
CA GLN A 988 -12.59 37.33 62.63
C GLN A 988 -11.37 38.17 62.20
N GLY A 989 -11.55 39.18 61.35
CA GLY A 989 -10.46 40.03 60.88
C GLY A 989 -9.94 40.98 61.97
N PRO A 990 -8.66 41.42 61.93
CA PRO A 990 -8.09 42.40 62.88
C PRO A 990 -8.87 43.72 63.00
N ASN A 991 -9.54 44.13 61.92
CA ASN A 991 -10.31 45.37 61.84
C ASN A 991 -11.82 45.18 62.02
N ASP A 992 -12.28 43.94 62.20
CA ASP A 992 -13.68 43.68 62.52
C ASP A 992 -13.96 44.02 63.99
N ASP A 993 -15.23 44.28 64.27
CA ASP A 993 -15.80 44.67 65.57
C ASP A 993 -17.13 43.90 65.68
N PHE A 994 -17.07 42.70 66.29
CA PHE A 994 -18.18 41.73 66.27
C PHE A 994 -19.32 42.15 67.21
N ASP A 995 -18.98 42.67 68.40
CA ASP A 995 -19.96 43.09 69.41
C ASP A 995 -20.43 44.55 69.29
N LYS A 996 -19.73 45.35 68.48
CA LYS A 996 -20.07 46.72 68.05
C LYS A 996 -19.92 47.77 69.14
N ASP A 997 -18.92 47.59 70.01
CA ASP A 997 -18.57 48.58 71.02
C ASP A 997 -17.70 49.75 70.47
N GLY A 998 -17.15 49.61 69.26
CA GLY A 998 -16.27 50.59 68.61
C GLY A 998 -14.77 50.29 68.75
N ILE A 999 -14.40 49.13 69.26
CA ILE A 999 -13.03 48.64 69.44
C ILE A 999 -12.86 47.44 68.49
N SER A 1000 -11.72 47.35 67.78
CA SER A 1000 -11.51 46.24 66.85
C SER A 1000 -10.84 45.04 67.52
N ASN A 1001 -11.09 43.85 66.97
CA ASN A 1001 -10.48 42.58 67.37
C ASN A 1001 -8.95 42.70 67.61
N LEU A 1002 -8.23 43.51 66.80
CA LEU A 1002 -6.79 43.75 66.97
C LEU A 1002 -6.44 44.48 68.28
N VAL A 1003 -7.23 45.48 68.66
CA VAL A 1003 -7.02 46.24 69.90
C VAL A 1003 -7.35 45.38 71.12
N GLU A 1004 -8.41 44.57 71.03
CA GLU A 1004 -8.78 43.59 72.05
C GLU A 1004 -7.72 42.49 72.18
N TYR A 1005 -7.14 42.03 71.07
CA TYR A 1005 -5.98 41.14 71.09
C TYR A 1005 -4.75 41.79 71.74
N ALA A 1006 -4.51 43.07 71.48
CA ALA A 1006 -3.34 43.79 71.98
C ALA A 1006 -3.44 44.14 73.48
N ILE A 1007 -4.64 44.34 74.01
CA ILE A 1007 -4.88 44.64 75.42
C ILE A 1007 -5.15 43.36 76.22
N ALA A 1008 -4.65 43.34 77.46
CA ALA A 1008 -4.86 42.21 78.35
C ALA A 1008 -6.33 42.09 78.77
N GLY A 1009 -6.87 40.87 78.75
CA GLY A 1009 -8.18 40.53 79.34
C GLY A 1009 -9.42 41.00 78.57
N GLN A 1010 -9.30 41.41 77.31
CA GLN A 1010 -10.43 41.76 76.44
C GLN A 1010 -11.00 40.52 75.74
N ASP A 1011 -12.27 40.59 75.36
CA ASP A 1011 -13.05 39.47 74.82
C ASP A 1011 -13.96 40.01 73.69
N PRO A 1012 -13.72 39.61 72.42
CA PRO A 1012 -14.33 40.18 71.21
C PRO A 1012 -15.81 39.80 71.04
N THR A 1013 -16.42 39.19 72.06
CA THR A 1013 -17.82 38.76 72.06
C THR A 1013 -18.66 39.47 73.13
N VAL A 1014 -18.07 40.40 73.90
CA VAL A 1014 -18.73 41.16 74.97
C VAL A 1014 -18.17 42.59 75.09
N GLY A 1015 -18.94 43.59 74.67
CA GLY A 1015 -18.47 44.97 74.56
C GLY A 1015 -17.65 45.47 75.76
N ASN A 1016 -16.50 46.07 75.47
CA ASN A 1016 -15.42 46.46 76.37
C ASN A 1016 -15.37 48.00 76.57
N PRO A 1017 -16.38 48.64 77.21
CA PRO A 1017 -16.53 50.11 77.25
C PRO A 1017 -15.39 50.89 77.93
N THR A 1018 -14.45 50.22 78.58
CA THR A 1018 -13.20 50.79 79.10
C THR A 1018 -12.04 49.79 79.05
N ILE A 1019 -11.30 49.76 77.93
CA ILE A 1019 -10.07 48.96 77.76
C ILE A 1019 -8.81 49.54 78.44
N GLY A 1020 -8.94 50.68 79.13
CA GLY A 1020 -7.85 51.37 79.81
C GLY A 1020 -8.32 52.15 81.02
N THR A 1021 -7.37 52.63 81.81
CA THR A 1021 -7.62 53.41 83.04
C THR A 1021 -7.21 54.87 82.83
N PHE A 1022 -8.05 55.80 83.30
CA PHE A 1022 -7.69 57.21 83.39
C PHE A 1022 -7.83 57.68 84.85
N SER A 1023 -6.72 57.82 85.56
CA SER A 1023 -6.70 58.17 86.99
C SER A 1023 -5.53 59.08 87.32
N ALA A 1024 -5.75 60.04 88.22
CA ALA A 1024 -4.75 61.06 88.61
C ALA A 1024 -4.06 61.75 87.42
N GLY A 1025 -4.78 61.97 86.31
CA GLY A 1025 -4.25 62.57 85.07
C GLY A 1025 -3.41 61.63 84.20
N THR A 1026 -3.30 60.35 84.55
CA THR A 1026 -2.58 59.33 83.78
C THR A 1026 -3.56 58.44 83.02
N LEU A 1027 -3.41 58.38 81.70
CA LEU A 1027 -4.03 57.36 80.84
C LEU A 1027 -3.12 56.14 80.81
N SER A 1028 -3.61 54.93 81.04
CA SER A 1028 -2.80 53.71 81.09
C SER A 1028 -3.55 52.48 80.58
N PHE A 1029 -2.88 51.67 79.76
CA PHE A 1029 -3.37 50.42 79.20
C PHE A 1029 -2.40 49.27 79.51
N THR A 1030 -2.93 48.11 79.89
CA THR A 1030 -2.14 46.88 80.13
C THR A 1030 -2.07 46.09 78.83
N LYS A 1031 -0.86 45.86 78.33
CA LYS A 1031 -0.62 45.06 77.12
C LYS A 1031 -0.80 43.58 77.41
N ARG A 1032 -1.23 42.83 76.41
CA ARG A 1032 -1.33 41.37 76.51
C ARG A 1032 0.06 40.73 76.43
N GLU A 1033 0.37 39.87 77.41
CA GLU A 1033 1.60 39.07 77.43
C GLU A 1033 1.70 38.13 76.22
N GLY A 1034 2.93 37.85 75.78
CA GLY A 1034 3.20 36.91 74.69
C GLY A 1034 2.87 37.42 73.28
N THR A 1035 2.37 38.65 73.14
CA THR A 1035 2.13 39.26 71.82
C THR A 1035 3.44 39.71 71.17
N SER A 1036 3.56 39.53 69.85
CA SER A 1036 4.70 40.00 69.06
C SER A 1036 4.24 40.49 67.69
N GLY A 1037 5.01 41.40 67.08
CA GLY A 1037 4.59 42.08 65.85
C GLY A 1037 3.54 43.19 66.07
N LEU A 1038 3.47 43.77 67.27
CA LEU A 1038 2.60 44.91 67.57
C LEU A 1038 3.40 46.17 67.90
N THR A 1039 2.97 47.32 67.39
CA THR A 1039 3.37 48.65 67.88
C THR A 1039 2.22 49.33 68.62
N TYR A 1040 2.57 50.04 69.69
CA TYR A 1040 1.65 50.75 70.56
C TYR A 1040 2.12 52.20 70.67
N ALA A 1041 1.21 53.16 70.48
CA ALA A 1041 1.48 54.58 70.64
C ALA A 1041 0.31 55.26 71.35
N ILE A 1042 0.56 56.04 72.40
CA ILE A 1042 -0.45 57.02 72.86
C ILE A 1042 -0.30 58.26 72.01
N GLN A 1043 -1.36 58.62 71.28
CA GLN A 1043 -1.39 59.80 70.43
C GLN A 1043 -2.24 60.90 71.05
N LYS A 1044 -1.85 62.15 70.79
CA LYS A 1044 -2.61 63.34 71.14
C LYS A 1044 -3.05 64.13 69.91
N SER A 1045 -4.18 64.80 70.05
CA SER A 1045 -4.70 65.82 69.14
C SER A 1045 -5.45 66.87 69.97
N THR A 1046 -5.49 68.12 69.51
CA THR A 1046 -6.27 69.18 70.16
C THR A 1046 -7.74 69.23 69.72
N ASP A 1047 -8.11 68.55 68.62
CA ASP A 1047 -9.45 68.62 68.02
C ASP A 1047 -9.99 67.31 67.40
N LEU A 1048 -9.43 66.14 67.76
CA LEU A 1048 -9.72 64.81 67.21
C LEU A 1048 -9.12 64.51 65.82
N GLY A 1049 -8.21 65.36 65.34
CA GLY A 1049 -7.48 65.15 64.10
C GLY A 1049 -8.06 65.93 62.91
N ILE A 1050 -8.80 67.01 63.18
CA ILE A 1050 -9.52 67.80 62.18
C ILE A 1050 -8.62 68.90 61.62
N THR A 1051 -7.81 69.57 62.46
CA THR A 1051 -6.86 70.61 62.03
C THR A 1051 -5.42 70.34 62.46
N ASP A 1052 -5.18 69.45 63.43
CA ASP A 1052 -3.86 68.88 63.72
C ASP A 1052 -3.79 67.39 63.36
N ALA A 1053 -2.59 66.87 63.08
CA ALA A 1053 -2.39 65.44 62.91
C ALA A 1053 -2.30 64.77 64.29
N TRP A 1054 -2.83 63.57 64.42
CA TRP A 1054 -2.58 62.73 65.60
C TRP A 1054 -1.08 62.41 65.70
N ILE A 1055 -0.43 62.89 66.76
CA ILE A 1055 1.01 62.71 67.00
C ILE A 1055 1.25 61.94 68.29
N GLU A 1056 2.25 61.07 68.29
CA GLU A 1056 2.64 60.32 69.49
C GLU A 1056 3.13 61.27 70.60
N VAL A 1057 2.76 60.95 71.85
CA VAL A 1057 3.23 61.67 73.04
C VAL A 1057 4.68 61.29 73.34
N THR A 1058 5.46 62.23 73.88
CA THR A 1058 6.90 62.04 74.14
C THR A 1058 7.33 62.73 75.43
N GLY A 1059 8.44 62.27 76.01
CA GLY A 1059 9.03 62.81 77.25
C GLY A 1059 8.88 61.88 78.46
N GLY A 1060 9.43 62.30 79.61
CA GLY A 1060 9.55 61.45 80.82
C GLY A 1060 8.22 61.06 81.51
N SER A 1061 7.10 61.61 81.07
CA SER A 1061 5.75 61.22 81.52
C SER A 1061 5.08 60.16 80.63
N TYR A 1062 5.79 59.66 79.60
CA TYR A 1062 5.33 58.61 78.69
C TYR A 1062 6.08 57.31 79.00
N VAL A 1063 5.33 56.25 79.31
CA VAL A 1063 5.85 54.90 79.51
C VAL A 1063 5.31 54.01 78.39
N ASN A 1064 6.17 53.25 77.75
CA ASN A 1064 5.81 52.29 76.71
C ASN A 1064 6.75 51.07 76.82
N ASP A 1065 6.45 50.20 77.79
CA ASP A 1065 7.26 49.02 78.12
C ASP A 1065 6.59 47.71 77.63
N ALA A 1066 7.13 46.55 78.00
CA ALA A 1066 6.63 45.25 77.56
C ALA A 1066 5.22 44.91 78.11
N SER A 1067 4.83 45.50 79.24
CA SER A 1067 3.60 45.20 79.99
C SER A 1067 2.56 46.32 79.94
N THR A 1068 3.02 47.57 79.80
CA THR A 1068 2.18 48.76 80.00
C THR A 1068 2.50 49.84 78.97
N ILE A 1069 1.47 50.55 78.53
CA ILE A 1069 1.62 51.85 77.87
C ILE A 1069 0.79 52.90 78.59
N SER A 1070 1.42 53.99 79.02
CA SER A 1070 0.76 55.04 79.81
C SER A 1070 1.34 56.43 79.56
N PHE A 1071 0.51 57.46 79.77
CA PHE A 1071 0.91 58.86 79.64
C PHE A 1071 0.25 59.72 80.73
N THR A 1072 1.07 60.42 81.52
CA THR A 1072 0.61 61.37 82.55
C THR A 1072 0.56 62.79 81.99
N LEU A 1073 -0.62 63.41 82.03
CA LEU A 1073 -0.83 64.81 81.71
C LEU A 1073 -0.15 65.72 82.74
N THR A 1074 0.71 66.63 82.27
CA THR A 1074 1.36 67.63 83.13
C THR A 1074 0.33 68.64 83.64
N PRO A 1075 0.28 68.93 84.96
CA PRO A 1075 -0.58 69.99 85.50
C PRO A 1075 -0.26 71.35 84.83
N GLY A 1076 -1.26 71.95 84.18
CA GLY A 1076 -1.15 73.27 83.54
C GLY A 1076 -1.16 73.28 81.99
N THR A 1077 -1.18 72.14 81.31
CA THR A 1077 -1.46 72.13 79.84
C THR A 1077 -2.90 72.57 79.52
N PRO A 1078 -3.16 73.22 78.37
CA PRO A 1078 -4.46 73.79 78.02
C PRO A 1078 -5.58 72.74 77.89
N ALA A 1079 -6.82 73.18 78.14
CA ALA A 1079 -7.96 72.36 78.53
C ALA A 1079 -8.59 71.44 77.46
N LYS A 1080 -7.92 71.17 76.34
CA LYS A 1080 -8.40 70.28 75.26
C LYS A 1080 -7.24 69.52 74.61
N ASN A 1081 -6.83 68.43 75.24
CA ASN A 1081 -6.03 67.38 74.60
C ASN A 1081 -6.88 66.11 74.58
N PHE A 1082 -7.23 65.64 73.39
CA PHE A 1082 -7.74 64.28 73.21
C PHE A 1082 -6.55 63.33 73.19
N LEU A 1083 -6.67 62.21 73.90
CA LEU A 1083 -5.71 61.13 73.88
C LEU A 1083 -6.38 59.88 73.32
N ARG A 1084 -5.66 59.13 72.48
CA ARG A 1084 -6.07 57.79 72.04
C ARG A 1084 -4.91 56.82 72.14
N LEU A 1085 -5.21 55.55 72.33
CA LEU A 1085 -4.28 54.48 72.00
C LEU A 1085 -4.36 54.23 70.49
N GLN A 1086 -3.20 54.11 69.85
CA GLN A 1086 -3.07 53.47 68.54
C GLN A 1086 -2.34 52.14 68.76
N VAL A 1087 -2.94 51.07 68.22
CA VAL A 1087 -2.31 49.76 68.04
C VAL A 1087 -2.18 49.53 66.55
N LEU A 1088 -1.03 49.03 66.10
CA LEU A 1088 -0.81 48.58 64.73
C LEU A 1088 -0.16 47.20 64.77
N SER A 1089 -0.55 46.32 63.85
CA SER A 1089 0.33 45.20 63.48
C SER A 1089 1.48 45.76 62.66
N ASN A 1090 2.70 45.38 63.04
CA ASN A 1090 3.91 45.61 62.23
C ASN A 1090 3.91 44.70 60.99
#